data_AF-A0A356EQV3-F1
#
_entry.id   AF-A0A356EQV3-F1
#
_cell.length_a   1.000
_cell.length_b   1.000
_cell.length_c   1.000
_cell.angle_alpha   90.00
_cell.angle_beta   90.00
_cell.angle_gamma   90.00
#
_symmetry.space_group_name_H-M   'P 1'
#
loop_
_entity.id
_entity.type
_entity.pdbx_description
1 polymer ?
#
loop_
_entity_poly.entity_id
_entity_poly.type
_entity_poly.pdbx_seq_one_letter_code
_entity_poly.pdbx_strand_id
1 'polypeptide(L)'
;MPIQLDSGVSLSEEVVAVEGTAPRMLRHRLIFWPNTRSPIVLITNQSSRRPAVYGKIRVLAGWDHLPPKTPAAEPSGRLLAAYFDRPMFVESFCGSEAYDAWSQRSLDDWVTFHEGGTRLVDYLRHVGMNGVMISVFSEGGALYPSDVLRPTPRYDKGLFFDSGQDPVPKDVVEMLLRLADRQGLRVIPAMEFASPLPELETLLRAGGPDSVGIEWVGPEGLTWTQVHSPYRRMAPYYNLLHPRVQEAVIRAVRELVERHAGHHESFGGVAIQLAGYGYASLPDARWGMDDATVARFEAETGVQVPGGAGAQRFAGRQAFLTGPGRRVWLKWRADCLARFYHRLQSEMAAVDGKTRVYLATANLFAGPAWDERLRPTLSRGAPAAELLLETGVDPAQFDKPDGPALVGSRNVAIGDSLDALAVEHALQQPSGAAAGDRDGSARLFFHPASELRIESFDRKSPYRSSYTMLRPQLVPSSHQNRRRFVRELSQSDLHVIFDGGGLLPMGQEDALADLFAAYCRLPAVRMQRVAPPAPPQSAQPVTIRHASHGGKTYVYAVNDSPASVTLNLQVFSSADCRVEPLVESRPVLGLTHSGGKTHWRVELGPYDLVAARFTDPKATFGSPEVTLPAGMRDALWTRIHDLGERRRVLLSPPAFSVLANSDFEQPAAGDGSIPGWIGSKTDPGRVELYRDPSRANGSGVARLVGGGSTVAIMSAPFAPPTTGRLSLFVHLRVPDEKQQPSVELVVEGQWNGEPLSRVGVLGRRLDGYPTEAIPQQWKQFYFPVENLPLDGLTNLQVGFRLIGSGEVWIDDIELRHLEFESEELLRLSRIISSADMKLQTNQWSDCIQLLEGYWPRFLAQNVPLPVGVARVPPPQPEPERQPAEKPAATTGLLDRMRDLVPRKLW
;
A
#
# COMPACT_ATOMS: atom_id res chain seq x y z
N MET A 1 6.36 10.45 26.41
CA MET A 1 4.92 10.16 26.21
C MET A 1 4.58 9.07 27.21
N PRO A 2 3.38 9.00 27.80
CA PRO A 2 3.10 7.89 28.70
C PRO A 2 3.30 6.58 27.95
N ILE A 3 4.06 5.68 28.58
CA ILE A 3 4.24 4.30 28.16
C ILE A 3 2.85 3.66 28.13
N GLN A 4 2.32 3.42 26.94
CA GLN A 4 1.00 2.84 26.73
C GLN A 4 1.09 1.73 25.68
N LEU A 5 0.40 0.63 25.94
CA LEU A 5 0.26 -0.45 24.96
C LEU A 5 -1.04 -0.22 24.19
N ASP A 6 -0.90 0.22 22.95
CA ASP A 6 -2.03 0.44 22.04
C ASP A 6 -2.17 -0.75 21.10
N SER A 7 -3.38 -1.32 21.05
CA SER A 7 -3.71 -2.42 20.15
C SER A 7 -5.16 -2.33 19.71
N GLY A 8 -5.46 -2.89 18.54
CA GLY A 8 -6.84 -2.99 18.08
C GLY A 8 -7.00 -4.00 16.95
N VAL A 9 -8.26 -4.27 16.63
CA VAL A 9 -8.65 -5.23 15.60
C VAL A 9 -9.68 -4.62 14.66
N SER A 10 -9.72 -5.13 13.44
CA SER A 10 -10.75 -4.81 12.44
C SER A 10 -11.55 -6.03 12.03
N LEU A 11 -12.79 -5.77 11.65
CA LEU A 11 -13.72 -6.74 11.09
C LEU A 11 -14.08 -6.34 9.67
N SER A 12 -13.51 -7.04 8.70
CA SER A 12 -13.82 -6.86 7.28
C SER A 12 -14.98 -7.77 6.86
N GLU A 13 -15.78 -7.33 5.89
CA GLU A 13 -16.78 -8.19 5.26
C GLU A 13 -16.08 -9.10 4.23
N GLU A 14 -16.38 -10.40 4.26
CA GLU A 14 -15.88 -11.34 3.25
C GLU A 14 -16.72 -11.24 1.97
N VAL A 15 -16.08 -11.40 0.81
CA VAL A 15 -16.79 -11.43 -0.48
C VAL A 15 -17.80 -12.56 -0.53
N VAL A 16 -17.42 -13.71 0.03
CA VAL A 16 -18.29 -14.87 0.23
C VAL A 16 -18.54 -14.98 1.74
N ALA A 17 -19.75 -14.64 2.17
CA ALA A 17 -20.18 -14.96 3.52
C ALA A 17 -20.33 -16.48 3.62
N VAL A 18 -19.70 -17.10 4.62
CA VAL A 18 -19.98 -18.50 4.94
C VAL A 18 -21.42 -18.54 5.48
N GLU A 19 -22.37 -18.99 4.66
CA GLU A 19 -23.76 -19.15 5.06
C GLU A 19 -23.83 -19.92 6.39
N GLY A 20 -24.56 -19.37 7.37
CA GLY A 20 -24.84 -20.05 8.64
C GLY A 20 -23.88 -19.77 9.81
N THR A 21 -22.88 -18.89 9.69
CA THR A 21 -22.09 -18.48 10.87
C THR A 21 -22.84 -17.44 11.70
N ALA A 22 -23.50 -17.90 12.77
CA ALA A 22 -24.12 -17.02 13.76
C ALA A 22 -23.08 -16.01 14.32
N PRO A 23 -23.49 -14.77 14.66
CA PRO A 23 -22.62 -13.81 15.32
C PRO A 23 -21.96 -14.45 16.55
N ARG A 24 -20.64 -14.36 16.64
CA ARG A 24 -19.86 -14.94 17.74
C ARG A 24 -18.95 -13.91 18.39
N MET A 25 -18.80 -14.03 19.70
CA MET A 25 -17.81 -13.25 20.44
C MET A 25 -16.41 -13.76 20.12
N LEU A 26 -15.55 -12.89 19.60
CA LEU A 26 -14.14 -13.17 19.39
C LEU A 26 -13.32 -12.73 20.60
N ARG A 27 -12.14 -13.33 20.78
CA ARG A 27 -11.21 -13.00 21.85
C ARG A 27 -10.06 -12.15 21.30
N HIS A 28 -9.83 -11.00 21.92
CA HIS A 28 -8.62 -10.21 21.79
C HIS A 28 -7.84 -10.33 23.11
N ARG A 29 -6.58 -10.77 23.06
CA ARG A 29 -5.78 -11.07 24.25
C ARG A 29 -4.49 -10.28 24.17
N LEU A 30 -4.24 -9.39 25.11
CA LEU A 30 -2.99 -8.61 25.16
C LEU A 30 -2.10 -9.10 26.28
N ILE A 31 -0.80 -9.14 26.00
CA ILE A 31 0.25 -9.34 26.99
C ILE A 31 0.87 -7.97 27.24
N PHE A 32 0.97 -7.56 28.50
CA PHE A 32 1.50 -6.26 28.87
C PHE A 32 2.23 -6.33 30.21
N TRP A 33 3.16 -5.40 30.41
CA TRP A 33 3.95 -5.27 31.64
C TRP A 33 3.60 -3.93 32.31
N PRO A 34 2.70 -3.92 33.32
CA PRO A 34 2.26 -2.67 33.92
C PRO A 34 3.37 -2.04 34.79
N ASN A 35 3.71 -0.79 34.49
CA ASN A 35 4.61 0.02 35.34
C ASN A 35 3.86 0.83 36.42
N THR A 36 2.57 0.52 36.63
CA THR A 36 1.72 1.20 37.61
C THR A 36 0.82 0.21 38.34
N ARG A 37 0.52 0.50 39.61
CA ARG A 37 -0.46 -0.25 40.41
C ARG A 37 -1.92 0.10 40.07
N SER A 38 -2.14 1.12 39.25
CA SER A 38 -3.48 1.61 38.88
C SER A 38 -3.57 1.83 37.37
N PRO A 39 -3.54 0.76 36.56
CA PRO A 39 -3.64 0.87 35.11
C PRO A 39 -5.05 1.31 34.69
N ILE A 40 -5.14 2.11 33.63
CA ILE A 40 -6.40 2.44 32.96
C ILE A 40 -6.51 1.61 31.69
N VAL A 41 -7.67 1.00 31.46
CA VAL A 41 -8.01 0.35 30.20
C VAL A 41 -8.95 1.27 29.42
N LEU A 42 -8.48 1.77 28.29
CA LEU A 42 -9.27 2.57 27.35
C LEU A 42 -9.75 1.68 26.21
N ILE A 43 -11.04 1.75 25.90
CA ILE A 43 -11.65 1.02 24.78
C ILE A 43 -12.43 2.03 23.95
N THR A 44 -12.16 2.04 22.65
CA THR A 44 -12.80 2.94 21.70
C THR A 44 -13.20 2.18 20.44
N ASN A 45 -14.32 2.59 19.84
CA ASN A 45 -14.73 2.11 18.53
C ASN A 45 -14.35 3.17 17.50
N GLN A 46 -13.46 2.84 16.58
CA GLN A 46 -13.08 3.77 15.50
C GLN A 46 -14.15 3.85 14.42
N SER A 47 -14.96 2.80 14.25
CA SER A 47 -15.91 2.74 13.14
C SER A 47 -17.03 3.77 13.26
N SER A 48 -17.12 4.65 12.26
CA SER A 48 -18.25 5.59 12.08
C SER A 48 -19.53 4.92 11.59
N ARG A 49 -19.45 3.68 11.08
CA ARG A 49 -20.56 2.98 10.40
C ARG A 49 -21.19 1.87 11.23
N ARG A 50 -20.42 1.24 12.12
CA ARG A 50 -20.87 0.04 12.84
C ARG A 50 -20.70 0.22 14.35
N PRO A 51 -21.71 -0.09 15.17
CA PRO A 51 -21.53 -0.15 16.62
C PRO A 51 -20.64 -1.33 17.01
N ALA A 52 -19.93 -1.21 18.13
CA ALA A 52 -19.11 -2.28 18.71
C ALA A 52 -19.79 -2.90 19.95
N VAL A 53 -19.67 -4.21 20.09
CA VAL A 53 -20.13 -4.96 21.27
C VAL A 53 -18.92 -5.51 22.01
N TYR A 54 -18.78 -5.13 23.28
CA TYR A 54 -17.68 -5.56 24.13
C TYR A 54 -18.14 -6.66 25.09
N GLY A 55 -17.37 -7.75 25.14
CA GLY A 55 -17.61 -8.86 26.06
C GLY A 55 -17.00 -8.63 27.44
N LYS A 56 -16.89 -9.73 28.20
CA LYS A 56 -16.22 -9.73 29.50
C LYS A 56 -14.72 -9.44 29.36
N ILE A 57 -14.26 -8.36 29.99
CA ILE A 57 -12.84 -8.04 30.14
C ILE A 57 -12.29 -8.81 31.34
N ARG A 58 -11.11 -9.43 31.18
CA ARG A 58 -10.42 -10.19 32.23
C ARG A 58 -8.97 -9.72 32.29
N VAL A 59 -8.53 -9.36 33.48
CA VAL A 59 -7.11 -9.13 33.79
C VAL A 59 -6.65 -10.32 34.61
N LEU A 60 -5.63 -11.03 34.12
CA LEU A 60 -5.10 -12.23 34.75
C LEU A 60 -3.65 -11.95 35.15
N ALA A 61 -3.20 -12.54 36.26
CA ALA A 61 -1.79 -12.56 36.59
C ALA A 61 -1.01 -13.23 35.44
N GLY A 62 0.09 -12.60 35.03
CA GLY A 62 0.97 -13.10 33.99
C GLY A 62 1.88 -14.22 34.50
N TRP A 63 2.75 -14.68 33.61
CA TRP A 63 3.85 -15.58 33.95
C TRP A 63 5.08 -14.77 34.40
N ASP A 64 5.97 -15.40 35.17
CA ASP A 64 7.29 -14.83 35.45
C ASP A 64 8.09 -14.67 34.15
N HIS A 65 8.00 -15.66 33.25
CA HIS A 65 8.48 -15.64 31.86
C HIS A 65 7.43 -16.22 30.92
N LEU A 66 7.32 -15.67 29.71
CA LEU A 66 6.34 -16.15 28.75
C LEU A 66 6.68 -17.59 28.28
N PRO A 67 5.70 -18.52 28.25
CA PRO A 67 5.96 -19.88 27.84
C PRO A 67 6.31 -19.91 26.34
N PRO A 68 7.46 -20.49 25.94
CA PRO A 68 7.86 -20.53 24.54
C PRO A 68 6.95 -21.47 23.74
N LYS A 69 6.58 -21.08 22.51
CA LYS A 69 5.80 -21.94 21.60
C LYS A 69 6.67 -22.89 20.76
N THR A 70 7.98 -22.67 20.75
CA THR A 70 8.91 -23.44 19.93
C THR A 70 10.04 -24.00 20.80
N PRO A 71 10.28 -25.32 20.83
CA PRO A 71 11.61 -25.83 21.20
C PRO A 71 12.65 -25.27 20.22
N ALA A 72 13.92 -25.17 20.61
CA ALA A 72 14.99 -24.52 19.84
C ALA A 72 14.88 -24.83 18.33
N ALA A 73 14.79 -23.77 17.51
CA ALA A 73 14.63 -23.90 16.07
C ALA A 73 15.76 -24.78 15.51
N GLU A 74 15.45 -25.68 14.58
CA GLU A 74 16.51 -26.24 13.75
C GLU A 74 17.14 -25.06 12.98
N PRO A 75 18.48 -24.89 12.97
CA PRO A 75 19.17 -23.74 12.35
C PRO A 75 18.82 -23.51 10.86
N SER A 76 18.22 -24.50 10.20
CA SER A 76 17.88 -24.55 8.76
C SER A 76 16.44 -24.13 8.40
N GLY A 77 15.63 -23.69 9.37
CA GLY A 77 14.24 -23.25 9.15
C GLY A 77 14.11 -21.89 8.45
N ARG A 78 12.92 -21.58 7.93
CA ARG A 78 12.59 -20.27 7.33
C ARG A 78 12.59 -19.14 8.37
N LEU A 79 12.94 -17.93 7.94
CA LEU A 79 13.00 -16.76 8.82
C LEU A 79 11.63 -16.07 8.91
N LEU A 80 11.09 -15.99 10.12
CA LEU A 80 9.94 -15.18 10.47
C LEU A 80 10.35 -14.22 11.58
N ALA A 81 10.43 -12.94 11.25
CA ALA A 81 10.95 -11.92 12.13
C ALA A 81 9.95 -10.79 12.40
N ALA A 82 9.99 -10.26 13.62
CA ALA A 82 9.34 -8.99 13.94
C ALA A 82 9.98 -7.84 13.16
N TYR A 83 9.23 -6.78 12.90
CA TYR A 83 9.76 -5.57 12.25
C TYR A 83 9.47 -4.30 13.07
N PHE A 84 10.49 -3.49 13.28
CA PHE A 84 10.37 -2.15 13.86
C PHE A 84 10.93 -1.11 12.88
N ASP A 85 10.05 -0.25 12.36
CA ASP A 85 10.46 0.80 11.41
C ASP A 85 11.17 1.99 12.07
N ARG A 86 11.06 2.09 13.39
CA ARG A 86 11.75 3.06 14.25
C ARG A 86 12.40 2.35 15.43
N PRO A 87 13.35 3.00 16.13
CA PRO A 87 14.00 2.46 17.32
C PRO A 87 13.10 2.44 18.58
N MET A 88 11.83 2.06 18.45
CA MET A 88 10.78 2.18 19.48
C MET A 88 10.33 0.81 20.03
N PHE A 89 11.26 -0.13 20.18
CA PHE A 89 10.91 -1.48 20.65
C PHE A 89 10.53 -1.49 22.14
N VAL A 90 11.12 -0.60 22.94
CA VAL A 90 10.87 -0.50 24.39
C VAL A 90 9.40 -0.17 24.68
N GLU A 91 8.82 0.71 23.87
CA GLU A 91 7.44 1.18 23.98
C GLU A 91 6.44 0.03 23.79
N SER A 92 6.74 -0.93 22.91
CA SER A 92 5.90 -2.12 22.72
C SER A 92 5.81 -3.02 23.96
N PHE A 93 6.79 -2.95 24.86
CA PHE A 93 6.90 -3.84 26.02
C PHE A 93 6.85 -3.11 27.36
N CYS A 94 6.37 -1.86 27.33
CA CYS A 94 6.27 -1.01 28.49
C CYS A 94 7.58 -0.94 29.31
N GLY A 95 8.73 -0.76 28.67
CA GLY A 95 10.00 -0.60 29.41
C GLY A 95 9.91 0.55 30.41
N SER A 96 10.48 0.38 31.60
CA SER A 96 10.50 1.45 32.59
C SER A 96 11.39 2.62 32.13
N GLU A 97 11.02 3.85 32.47
CA GLU A 97 11.84 5.04 32.25
C GLU A 97 12.32 5.58 33.61
N ALA A 98 13.52 6.14 33.68
CA ALA A 98 14.03 6.78 34.88
C ALA A 98 13.60 8.26 34.93
N TYR A 99 13.03 8.67 36.07
CA TYR A 99 12.59 10.05 36.28
C TYR A 99 13.74 10.95 36.73
N ASP A 100 14.07 11.94 35.90
CA ASP A 100 15.02 12.99 36.22
C ASP A 100 14.29 14.15 36.92
N ALA A 101 14.57 14.33 38.22
CA ALA A 101 13.86 15.29 39.07
C ALA A 101 14.11 16.76 38.68
N TRP A 102 15.30 17.06 38.14
CA TRP A 102 15.68 18.42 37.76
C TRP A 102 14.97 18.88 36.49
N SER A 103 15.07 18.09 35.40
CA SER A 103 14.39 18.39 34.14
C SER A 103 12.89 18.08 34.18
N GLN A 104 12.43 17.36 35.21
CA GLN A 104 11.08 16.82 35.35
C GLN A 104 10.67 15.94 34.16
N ARG A 105 11.62 15.22 33.57
CA ARG A 105 11.41 14.33 32.43
C ARG A 105 11.71 12.90 32.80
N SER A 106 11.00 11.98 32.16
CA SER A 106 11.39 10.58 32.13
C SER A 106 12.32 10.34 30.95
N LEU A 107 13.44 9.66 31.18
CA LEU A 107 14.49 9.41 30.20
C LEU A 107 14.83 7.91 30.17
N ASP A 108 15.34 7.46 29.02
CA ASP A 108 15.70 6.06 28.78
C ASP A 108 17.11 5.77 29.33
N ASP A 109 17.22 4.81 30.25
CA ASP A 109 18.48 4.34 30.81
C ASP A 109 18.82 2.90 30.36
N TRP A 110 19.92 2.32 30.83
CA TRP A 110 20.26 0.93 30.52
C TRP A 110 19.21 -0.09 31.00
N VAL A 111 18.51 0.20 32.10
CA VAL A 111 17.44 -0.66 32.61
C VAL A 111 16.25 -0.64 31.65
N THR A 112 15.88 0.55 31.15
CA THR A 112 14.86 0.74 30.11
C THR A 112 15.08 -0.19 28.92
N PHE A 113 16.29 -0.14 28.33
CA PHE A 113 16.63 -0.95 27.16
C PHE A 113 16.74 -2.44 27.48
N HIS A 114 17.34 -2.80 28.63
CA HIS A 114 17.50 -4.19 29.01
C HIS A 114 16.15 -4.87 29.30
N GLU A 115 15.24 -4.18 29.99
CA GLU A 115 13.87 -4.66 30.22
C GLU A 115 13.11 -4.83 28.90
N GLY A 116 13.14 -3.80 28.03
CA GLY A 116 12.51 -3.87 26.71
C GLY A 116 13.06 -5.01 25.86
N GLY A 117 14.38 -5.22 25.89
CA GLY A 117 15.07 -6.24 25.10
C GLY A 117 14.77 -7.65 25.59
N THR A 118 14.76 -7.85 26.92
CA THR A 118 14.40 -9.14 27.53
C THR A 118 12.95 -9.50 27.22
N ARG A 119 12.02 -8.55 27.36
CA ARG A 119 10.60 -8.75 27.07
C ARG A 119 10.34 -8.98 25.58
N LEU A 120 11.07 -8.30 24.69
CA LEU A 120 11.05 -8.54 23.25
C LEU A 120 11.43 -10.01 22.96
N VAL A 121 12.57 -10.46 23.48
CA VAL A 121 13.05 -11.84 23.26
C VAL A 121 12.06 -12.88 23.78
N ASP A 122 11.54 -12.69 25.01
CA ASP A 122 10.51 -13.56 25.59
C ASP A 122 9.24 -13.58 24.72
N TYR A 123 8.81 -12.42 24.23
CA TYR A 123 7.64 -12.30 23.35
C TYR A 123 7.85 -13.01 22.02
N LEU A 124 8.98 -12.82 21.34
CA LEU A 124 9.28 -13.48 20.05
C LEU A 124 9.22 -15.00 20.17
N ARG A 125 9.83 -15.55 21.24
CA ARG A 125 9.80 -16.99 21.56
C ARG A 125 8.38 -17.47 21.88
N HIS A 126 7.59 -16.65 22.56
CA HIS A 126 6.19 -16.95 22.88
C HIS A 126 5.29 -16.97 21.65
N VAL A 127 5.49 -16.07 20.69
CA VAL A 127 4.66 -16.02 19.46
C VAL A 127 5.13 -16.97 18.37
N GLY A 128 6.35 -17.50 18.49
CA GLY A 128 6.93 -18.45 17.53
C GLY A 128 7.74 -17.80 16.41
N MET A 129 8.14 -16.54 16.58
CA MET A 129 9.09 -15.85 15.69
C MET A 129 10.52 -16.27 16.03
N ASN A 130 11.41 -16.26 15.03
CA ASN A 130 12.82 -16.64 15.18
C ASN A 130 13.81 -15.50 14.86
N GLY A 131 13.33 -14.27 14.75
CA GLY A 131 14.19 -13.09 14.67
C GLY A 131 13.47 -11.75 14.77
N VAL A 132 14.23 -10.68 14.58
CA VAL A 132 13.75 -9.30 14.53
C VAL A 132 14.59 -8.49 13.53
N MET A 133 13.93 -7.67 12.72
CA MET A 133 14.53 -6.57 11.99
C MET A 133 14.16 -5.27 12.71
N ILE A 134 15.16 -4.54 13.19
CA ILE A 134 14.94 -3.36 14.02
C ILE A 134 15.73 -2.17 13.50
N SER A 135 15.08 -1.03 13.36
CA SER A 135 15.75 0.20 12.98
C SER A 135 16.68 0.65 14.11
N VAL A 136 17.97 0.76 13.80
CA VAL A 136 19.04 1.17 14.74
C VAL A 136 19.63 2.52 14.39
N PHE A 137 19.33 3.05 13.20
CA PHE A 137 19.61 4.43 12.80
C PHE A 137 18.42 4.95 12.00
N SER A 138 17.79 6.01 12.48
CA SER A 138 16.60 6.60 11.86
C SER A 138 16.39 8.02 12.36
N GLU A 139 15.75 8.90 11.60
CA GLU A 139 15.43 10.27 12.06
C GLU A 139 16.63 11.08 12.66
N GLY A 140 17.86 10.73 12.26
CA GLY A 140 19.12 11.30 12.76
C GLY A 140 19.56 10.84 14.15
N GLY A 141 18.90 9.85 14.76
CA GLY A 141 19.33 9.20 16.01
C GLY A 141 19.74 7.74 15.78
N ALA A 142 20.53 7.18 16.69
CA ALA A 142 20.97 5.79 16.63
C ALA A 142 20.85 5.06 17.98
N LEU A 143 20.85 3.74 17.92
CA LEU A 143 20.91 2.82 19.08
C LEU A 143 22.33 2.28 19.35
N TYR A 144 23.33 2.82 18.67
CA TYR A 144 24.73 2.47 18.88
C TYR A 144 25.62 3.71 18.68
N PRO A 145 26.81 3.75 19.29
CA PRO A 145 27.78 4.82 19.05
C PRO A 145 28.33 4.73 17.63
N SER A 146 28.38 5.85 16.91
CA SER A 146 28.91 5.92 15.54
C SER A 146 29.70 7.20 15.30
N ASP A 147 30.95 7.04 14.85
CA ASP A 147 31.84 8.14 14.48
C ASP A 147 31.54 8.67 13.07
N VAL A 148 30.99 7.81 12.21
CA VAL A 148 30.59 8.14 10.83
C VAL A 148 29.29 8.95 10.81
N LEU A 149 28.27 8.49 11.56
CA LEU A 149 26.94 9.10 11.56
C LEU A 149 26.83 10.28 12.52
N ARG A 150 27.58 10.27 13.63
CA ARG A 150 27.50 11.26 14.73
C ARG A 150 26.05 11.55 15.14
N PRO A 151 25.32 10.52 15.60
CA PRO A 151 23.88 10.60 15.79
C PRO A 151 23.49 11.60 16.88
N THR A 152 22.30 12.17 16.74
CA THR A 152 21.65 12.96 17.79
C THR A 152 21.14 12.05 18.92
N PRO A 153 21.01 12.55 20.17
CA PRO A 153 20.50 11.79 21.31
C PRO A 153 18.97 11.61 21.30
N ARG A 154 18.36 11.47 20.10
CA ARG A 154 16.91 11.36 19.93
C ARG A 154 16.35 10.07 20.55
N TYR A 155 17.04 8.95 20.35
CA TYR A 155 16.64 7.62 20.82
C TYR A 155 17.50 7.07 21.96
N ASP A 156 18.64 7.69 22.26
CA ASP A 156 19.39 7.46 23.49
C ASP A 156 19.49 8.80 24.23
N LYS A 157 18.64 8.96 25.23
CA LYS A 157 18.52 10.22 25.98
C LYS A 157 19.37 10.26 27.25
N GLY A 158 20.22 9.25 27.47
CA GLY A 158 21.02 9.12 28.69
C GLY A 158 21.91 10.34 28.98
N LEU A 159 22.43 10.97 27.93
CA LEU A 159 23.26 12.18 28.02
C LEU A 159 22.54 13.38 28.67
N PHE A 160 21.22 13.35 28.80
CA PHE A 160 20.43 14.41 29.42
C PHE A 160 20.14 14.19 30.91
N PHE A 161 20.57 13.08 31.51
CA PHE A 161 20.45 12.89 32.96
C PHE A 161 21.33 13.90 33.71
N ASP A 162 20.72 14.65 34.63
CA ASP A 162 21.46 15.58 35.50
C ASP A 162 22.41 14.83 36.45
N SER A 163 22.02 13.62 36.86
CA SER A 163 22.84 12.74 37.69
C SER A 163 24.12 12.24 37.00
N GLY A 164 24.22 12.37 35.67
CA GLY A 164 25.33 11.85 34.88
C GLY A 164 25.44 10.32 34.91
N GLN A 165 24.37 9.60 35.22
CA GLN A 165 24.41 8.14 35.37
C GLN A 165 24.69 7.38 34.05
N ASP A 166 24.31 7.96 32.91
CA ASP A 166 24.59 7.44 31.56
C ASP A 166 25.35 8.48 30.71
N PRO A 167 26.62 8.76 31.02
CA PRO A 167 27.36 9.88 30.41
C PRO A 167 27.93 9.56 29.02
N VAL A 168 27.78 8.32 28.55
CA VAL A 168 28.31 7.83 27.27
C VAL A 168 27.16 7.24 26.45
N PRO A 169 27.13 7.45 25.12
CA PRO A 169 26.15 6.81 24.24
C PRO A 169 26.15 5.28 24.41
N LYS A 170 24.96 4.70 24.54
CA LYS A 170 24.77 3.27 24.76
C LYS A 170 24.94 2.50 23.46
N ASP A 171 25.44 1.28 23.59
CA ASP A 171 25.39 0.29 22.51
C ASP A 171 24.27 -0.71 22.77
N VAL A 172 23.05 -0.30 22.41
CA VAL A 172 21.84 -1.12 22.57
C VAL A 172 21.83 -2.24 21.54
N VAL A 173 22.51 -2.08 20.39
CA VAL A 173 22.63 -3.12 19.36
C VAL A 173 23.42 -4.31 19.88
N GLU A 174 24.59 -4.07 20.48
CA GLU A 174 25.39 -5.09 21.16
C GLU A 174 24.58 -5.83 22.24
N MET A 175 23.81 -5.08 23.05
CA MET A 175 22.95 -5.67 24.08
C MET A 175 21.89 -6.60 23.47
N LEU A 176 21.20 -6.18 22.40
CA LEU A 176 20.18 -6.98 21.73
C LEU A 176 20.77 -8.24 21.11
N LEU A 177 21.95 -8.16 20.49
CA LEU A 177 22.66 -9.31 19.91
C LEU A 177 23.02 -10.34 20.99
N ARG A 178 23.56 -9.90 22.14
CA ARG A 178 23.86 -10.80 23.27
C ARG A 178 22.61 -11.50 23.82
N LEU A 179 21.48 -10.80 23.87
CA LEU A 179 20.21 -11.40 24.29
C LEU A 179 19.71 -12.43 23.26
N ALA A 180 19.87 -12.13 21.97
CA ALA A 180 19.47 -12.99 20.87
C ALA A 180 20.33 -14.25 20.76
N ASP A 181 21.66 -14.15 20.93
CA ASP A 181 22.59 -15.29 20.94
C ASP A 181 22.19 -16.34 21.98
N ARG A 182 21.81 -15.88 23.19
CA ARG A 182 21.37 -16.77 24.28
C ARG A 182 20.11 -17.57 23.95
N GLN A 183 19.32 -17.11 22.98
CA GLN A 183 18.01 -17.69 22.65
C GLN A 183 17.93 -18.23 21.21
N GLY A 184 19.04 -18.19 20.45
CA GLY A 184 19.11 -18.62 19.06
C GLY A 184 18.19 -17.80 18.14
N LEU A 185 18.03 -16.51 18.41
CA LEU A 185 17.27 -15.58 17.58
C LEU A 185 18.19 -14.84 16.60
N ARG A 186 17.64 -14.39 15.46
CA ARG A 186 18.36 -13.51 14.53
C ARG A 186 17.99 -12.04 14.74
N VAL A 187 18.97 -11.15 14.70
CA VAL A 187 18.80 -9.69 14.72
C VAL A 187 19.33 -9.12 13.42
N ILE A 188 18.50 -8.35 12.73
CA ILE A 188 18.84 -7.63 11.50
C ILE A 188 18.73 -6.13 11.80
N PRO A 189 19.82 -5.45 12.17
CA PRO A 189 19.80 -3.99 12.33
C PRO A 189 19.48 -3.30 10.99
N ALA A 190 18.57 -2.34 11.04
CA ALA A 190 18.11 -1.56 9.89
C ALA A 190 18.53 -0.10 9.98
N MET A 191 18.87 0.51 8.84
CA MET A 191 19.30 1.90 8.74
C MET A 191 18.43 2.68 7.75
N GLU A 192 17.95 3.84 8.18
CA GLU A 192 17.23 4.82 7.36
C GLU A 192 18.14 6.02 7.06
N PHE A 193 18.50 6.13 5.78
CA PHE A 193 19.27 7.26 5.27
C PHE A 193 18.34 8.41 4.89
N ALA A 194 17.89 9.14 5.90
CA ALA A 194 16.98 10.29 5.74
C ALA A 194 17.43 11.55 6.47
N SER A 195 18.62 11.54 7.07
CA SER A 195 19.21 12.68 7.79
C SER A 195 20.59 13.03 7.23
N PRO A 196 21.10 14.26 7.47
CA PRO A 196 22.39 14.68 6.94
C PRO A 196 23.56 13.80 7.41
N LEU A 197 24.53 13.52 6.53
CA LEU A 197 25.77 12.81 6.84
C LEU A 197 26.90 13.82 7.09
N PRO A 198 27.59 13.78 8.24
CA PRO A 198 28.60 14.78 8.62
C PRO A 198 29.70 15.04 7.58
N GLU A 199 30.14 13.99 6.88
CA GLU A 199 31.15 14.09 5.82
C GLU A 199 30.65 14.91 4.63
N LEU A 200 29.45 14.59 4.12
CA LEU A 200 28.86 15.28 2.98
C LEU A 200 28.55 16.74 3.33
N GLU A 201 28.04 17.01 4.53
CA GLU A 201 27.83 18.39 5.02
C GLU A 201 29.13 19.20 5.14
N THR A 202 30.26 18.53 5.40
CA THR A 202 31.56 19.20 5.43
C THR A 202 32.01 19.56 4.01
N LEU A 203 31.80 18.69 3.03
CA LEU A 203 32.08 18.97 1.63
C LEU A 203 31.18 20.08 1.08
N LEU A 204 29.88 20.04 1.36
CA LEU A 204 28.92 21.06 0.93
C LEU A 204 29.27 22.45 1.50
N ARG A 205 29.66 22.53 2.78
CA ARG A 205 30.12 23.78 3.41
C ARG A 205 31.44 24.31 2.85
N ALA A 206 32.36 23.42 2.50
CA ALA A 206 33.62 23.81 1.85
C ALA A 206 33.38 24.35 0.42
N GLY A 207 32.36 23.82 -0.26
CA GLY A 207 32.01 24.19 -1.63
C GLY A 207 33.04 23.74 -2.66
N GLY A 208 32.94 24.29 -3.87
CA GLY A 208 33.87 24.02 -4.97
C GLY A 208 33.47 22.84 -5.86
N PRO A 209 34.36 22.38 -6.76
CA PRO A 209 34.04 21.33 -7.75
C PRO A 209 33.61 20.00 -7.11
N ASP A 210 34.12 19.70 -5.92
CA ASP A 210 33.85 18.45 -5.20
C ASP A 210 32.45 18.38 -4.58
N SER A 211 31.76 19.51 -4.44
CA SER A 211 30.39 19.57 -3.91
C SER A 211 29.33 19.48 -5.02
N VAL A 212 29.72 19.58 -6.30
CA VAL A 212 28.80 19.60 -7.44
C VAL A 212 28.13 18.24 -7.61
N GLY A 213 26.79 18.24 -7.76
CA GLY A 213 26.00 17.04 -8.00
C GLY A 213 25.69 16.20 -6.75
N ILE A 214 26.13 16.63 -5.55
CA ILE A 214 25.81 15.95 -4.28
C ILE A 214 24.32 16.13 -3.91
N GLU A 215 23.73 17.30 -4.16
CA GLU A 215 22.32 17.57 -3.85
C GLU A 215 21.43 17.37 -5.08
N TRP A 216 20.14 17.08 -4.84
CA TRP A 216 19.15 16.98 -5.91
C TRP A 216 18.76 18.36 -6.43
N VAL A 217 18.89 18.58 -7.75
CA VAL A 217 18.42 19.79 -8.44
C VAL A 217 17.18 19.50 -9.28
N GLY A 218 16.17 20.35 -9.13
CA GLY A 218 14.88 20.27 -9.81
C GLY A 218 14.79 21.12 -11.09
N PRO A 219 13.61 21.16 -11.74
CA PRO A 219 13.40 21.90 -12.99
C PRO A 219 13.56 23.43 -12.86
N GLU A 220 13.41 23.98 -11.66
CA GLU A 220 13.61 25.40 -11.36
C GLU A 220 15.09 25.75 -11.15
N GLY A 221 15.99 24.75 -11.15
CA GLY A 221 17.40 24.93 -10.81
C GLY A 221 17.68 25.09 -9.32
N LEU A 222 16.68 24.88 -8.48
CA LEU A 222 16.76 24.89 -7.01
C LEU A 222 16.99 23.48 -6.48
N THR A 223 17.59 23.38 -5.29
CA THR A 223 17.78 22.11 -4.61
C THR A 223 16.47 21.62 -3.96
N TRP A 224 16.40 20.33 -3.66
CA TRP A 224 15.21 19.74 -3.04
C TRP A 224 14.80 20.44 -1.75
N THR A 225 15.76 20.73 -0.88
CA THR A 225 15.53 21.39 0.42
C THR A 225 15.18 22.88 0.30
N GLN A 226 15.44 23.51 -0.85
CA GLN A 226 14.99 24.87 -1.14
C GLN A 226 13.52 24.93 -1.60
N VAL A 227 13.04 23.86 -2.25
CA VAL A 227 11.65 23.77 -2.75
C VAL A 227 10.72 23.18 -1.70
N HIS A 228 11.20 22.19 -0.93
CA HIS A 228 10.41 21.45 0.04
C HIS A 228 10.98 21.53 1.45
N SER A 229 10.11 21.82 2.41
CA SER A 229 10.45 21.74 3.83
C SER A 229 10.66 20.27 4.25
N PRO A 230 11.77 19.94 4.95
CA PRO A 230 11.99 18.60 5.47
C PRO A 230 10.87 18.14 6.41
N TYR A 231 10.35 16.93 6.18
CA TYR A 231 9.33 16.33 7.04
C TYR A 231 9.99 15.76 8.31
N ARG A 232 9.70 16.33 9.49
CA ARG A 232 10.35 15.91 10.76
C ARG A 232 11.89 15.87 10.68
N ARG A 233 12.49 16.79 9.90
CA ARG A 233 13.93 16.84 9.55
C ARG A 233 14.42 15.71 8.63
N MET A 234 13.53 14.90 8.10
CA MET A 234 13.81 13.93 7.06
C MET A 234 13.63 14.54 5.68
N ALA A 235 14.59 14.26 4.80
CA ALA A 235 14.53 14.65 3.40
C ALA A 235 15.46 13.74 2.57
N PRO A 236 15.22 13.63 1.25
CA PRO A 236 16.23 13.15 0.31
C PRO A 236 17.34 14.21 0.16
N TYR A 237 18.16 14.40 1.19
CA TYR A 237 19.21 15.43 1.21
C TYR A 237 20.22 15.27 0.07
N TYR A 238 20.53 14.04 -0.32
CA TYR A 238 21.61 13.74 -1.24
C TYR A 238 21.17 12.93 -2.46
N ASN A 239 21.85 13.17 -3.57
CA ASN A 239 21.74 12.44 -4.81
C ASN A 239 22.53 11.13 -4.75
N LEU A 240 21.86 10.01 -4.45
CA LEU A 240 22.48 8.68 -4.39
C LEU A 240 23.04 8.18 -5.73
N LEU A 241 22.72 8.84 -6.84
CA LEU A 241 23.39 8.54 -8.12
C LEU A 241 24.84 8.99 -8.10
N HIS A 242 25.22 9.92 -7.22
CA HIS A 242 26.56 10.47 -7.12
C HIS A 242 27.52 9.52 -6.37
N PRO A 243 28.71 9.17 -6.92
CA PRO A 243 29.62 8.21 -6.31
C PRO A 243 30.06 8.55 -4.88
N ARG A 244 30.32 9.83 -4.56
CA ARG A 244 30.71 10.23 -3.19
C ARG A 244 29.60 9.99 -2.17
N VAL A 245 28.35 10.12 -2.56
CA VAL A 245 27.19 9.82 -1.69
C VAL A 245 27.11 8.32 -1.43
N GLN A 246 27.35 7.51 -2.47
CA GLN A 246 27.43 6.04 -2.35
C GLN A 246 28.54 5.60 -1.39
N GLU A 247 29.74 6.20 -1.46
CA GLU A 247 30.83 5.89 -0.53
C GLU A 247 30.48 6.22 0.92
N ALA A 248 29.86 7.39 1.17
CA ALA A 248 29.46 7.80 2.51
C ALA A 248 28.46 6.82 3.13
N VAL A 249 27.47 6.36 2.33
CA VAL A 249 26.51 5.34 2.75
C VAL A 249 27.20 4.00 3.02
N ILE A 250 28.07 3.52 2.12
CA ILE A 250 28.83 2.27 2.31
C ILE A 250 29.64 2.32 3.60
N ARG A 251 30.30 3.45 3.91
CA ARG A 251 31.10 3.61 5.12
C ARG A 251 30.25 3.51 6.39
N ALA A 252 29.08 4.14 6.41
CA ALA A 252 28.17 4.06 7.55
C ALA A 252 27.66 2.64 7.79
N VAL A 253 27.30 1.91 6.73
CA VAL A 253 26.86 0.51 6.85
C VAL A 253 28.02 -0.40 7.26
N ARG A 254 29.23 -0.15 6.73
CA ARG A 254 30.44 -0.91 7.08
C ARG A 254 30.77 -0.80 8.56
N GLU A 255 30.73 0.40 9.15
CA GLU A 255 31.00 0.60 10.58
C GLU A 255 30.08 -0.28 11.45
N LEU A 256 28.78 -0.32 11.13
CA LEU A 256 27.82 -1.16 11.84
C LEU A 256 28.14 -2.66 11.72
N VAL A 257 28.52 -3.13 10.53
CA VAL A 257 28.82 -4.55 10.27
C VAL A 257 30.14 -4.96 10.91
N GLU A 258 31.21 -4.18 10.74
CA GLU A 258 32.54 -4.46 11.33
C GLU A 258 32.49 -4.52 12.85
N ARG A 259 31.63 -3.70 13.48
CA ARG A 259 31.47 -3.67 14.93
C ARG A 259 30.83 -4.95 15.48
N HIS A 260 29.86 -5.54 14.77
CA HIS A 260 28.98 -6.56 15.35
C HIS A 260 29.01 -7.94 14.67
N ALA A 261 29.12 -8.00 13.34
CA ALA A 261 28.85 -9.24 12.60
C ALA A 261 29.79 -10.39 12.97
N GLY A 262 31.09 -10.11 13.09
CA GLY A 262 32.10 -11.12 13.41
C GLY A 262 32.05 -11.67 14.84
N HIS A 263 31.25 -11.07 15.73
CA HIS A 263 31.17 -11.42 17.15
C HIS A 263 29.90 -12.19 17.52
N HIS A 264 28.87 -12.19 16.65
CA HIS A 264 27.52 -12.64 17.02
C HIS A 264 26.90 -13.56 15.96
N GLU A 265 26.60 -14.80 16.34
CA GLU A 265 25.86 -15.73 15.48
C GLU A 265 24.42 -15.27 15.22
N SER A 266 23.85 -14.50 16.16
CA SER A 266 22.54 -13.85 15.99
C SER A 266 22.54 -12.74 14.95
N PHE A 267 23.68 -12.24 14.48
CA PHE A 267 23.72 -11.20 13.45
C PHE A 267 23.21 -11.76 12.11
N GLY A 268 21.96 -11.45 11.78
CA GLY A 268 21.24 -12.02 10.64
C GLY A 268 21.47 -11.32 9.30
N GLY A 269 22.26 -10.23 9.29
CA GLY A 269 22.46 -9.34 8.15
C GLY A 269 22.18 -7.89 8.51
N VAL A 270 22.15 -7.00 7.52
CA VAL A 270 21.87 -5.57 7.68
C VAL A 270 20.77 -5.14 6.71
N ALA A 271 19.89 -4.23 7.13
CA ALA A 271 18.82 -3.73 6.29
C ALA A 271 18.96 -2.24 5.98
N ILE A 272 18.65 -1.87 4.74
CA ILE A 272 18.53 -0.48 4.29
C ILE A 272 17.05 -0.20 4.09
N GLN A 273 16.52 0.78 4.82
CA GLN A 273 15.14 1.22 4.64
C GLN A 273 15.06 2.17 3.45
N LEU A 274 14.32 1.76 2.42
CA LEU A 274 13.98 2.60 1.28
C LEU A 274 12.71 3.38 1.63
N ALA A 275 12.87 4.68 1.84
CA ALA A 275 11.81 5.56 2.33
C ALA A 275 11.65 6.79 1.42
N GLY A 276 10.42 7.21 1.18
CA GLY A 276 10.10 8.38 0.32
C GLY A 276 10.68 9.70 0.82
N TYR A 277 10.94 9.81 2.13
CA TYR A 277 11.63 10.93 2.76
C TYR A 277 13.13 10.70 2.99
N GLY A 278 13.70 9.65 2.42
CA GLY A 278 15.12 9.32 2.50
C GLY A 278 15.82 9.38 1.14
N TYR A 279 17.14 9.30 1.16
CA TYR A 279 18.00 9.28 -0.03
C TYR A 279 18.56 7.89 -0.33
N ALA A 280 18.09 6.83 0.33
CA ALA A 280 18.33 5.44 -0.11
C ALA A 280 17.48 5.05 -1.34
N SER A 281 16.37 5.76 -1.58
CA SER A 281 15.59 5.70 -2.81
C SER A 281 15.66 7.03 -3.54
N LEU A 282 15.23 7.04 -4.81
CA LEU A 282 15.22 8.26 -5.59
C LEU A 282 13.90 9.02 -5.44
N PRO A 283 13.95 10.37 -5.45
CA PRO A 283 12.75 11.18 -5.69
C PRO A 283 12.20 10.93 -7.11
N ASP A 284 11.05 11.52 -7.44
CA ASP A 284 10.42 11.34 -8.75
C ASP A 284 11.32 11.76 -9.93
N ALA A 285 10.87 11.46 -11.15
CA ALA A 285 11.65 11.63 -12.38
C ALA A 285 12.06 13.09 -12.71
N ARG A 286 11.49 14.09 -12.01
CA ARG A 286 11.79 15.53 -12.22
C ARG A 286 13.09 15.99 -11.55
N TRP A 287 13.69 15.16 -10.72
CA TRP A 287 14.92 15.47 -9.98
C TRP A 287 16.16 14.83 -10.61
N GLY A 288 17.30 15.49 -10.43
CA GLY A 288 18.58 15.09 -11.02
C GLY A 288 18.91 15.87 -12.29
N MET A 289 18.43 17.12 -12.37
CA MET A 289 18.61 18.00 -13.52
C MET A 289 19.95 18.74 -13.51
N ASP A 290 20.79 18.51 -12.50
CA ASP A 290 22.11 19.14 -12.38
C ASP A 290 23.06 18.72 -13.51
N ASP A 291 24.08 19.55 -13.74
CA ASP A 291 25.00 19.36 -14.87
C ASP A 291 25.81 18.07 -14.75
N ALA A 292 26.18 17.64 -13.54
CA ALA A 292 27.00 16.44 -13.34
C ALA A 292 26.21 15.16 -13.57
N THR A 293 24.98 15.07 -13.04
CA THR A 293 24.10 13.91 -13.24
C THR A 293 23.72 13.76 -14.72
N VAL A 294 23.34 14.85 -15.39
CA VAL A 294 22.98 14.80 -16.80
C VAL A 294 24.17 14.45 -17.68
N ALA A 295 25.35 15.05 -17.46
CA ALA A 295 26.54 14.71 -18.24
C ALA A 295 26.92 13.23 -18.14
N ARG A 296 26.76 12.63 -16.94
CA ARG A 296 26.96 11.18 -16.76
C ARG A 296 25.91 10.35 -17.49
N PHE A 297 24.65 10.74 -17.43
CA PHE A 297 23.59 10.07 -18.18
C PHE A 297 23.86 10.11 -19.69
N GLU A 298 24.25 11.26 -20.23
CA GLU A 298 24.59 11.40 -21.66
C GLU A 298 25.80 10.54 -22.03
N ALA A 299 26.84 10.53 -21.19
CA ALA A 299 28.05 9.74 -21.42
C ALA A 299 27.80 8.23 -21.36
N GLU A 300 27.00 7.76 -20.39
CA GLU A 300 26.74 6.33 -20.18
C GLU A 300 25.68 5.76 -21.14
N THR A 301 24.74 6.59 -21.63
CA THR A 301 23.62 6.13 -22.48
C THR A 301 23.73 6.54 -23.94
N GLY A 302 24.54 7.55 -24.27
CA GLY A 302 24.62 8.16 -25.59
C GLY A 302 23.41 9.04 -25.97
N VAL A 303 22.40 9.16 -25.09
CA VAL A 303 21.26 10.04 -25.31
C VAL A 303 21.68 11.49 -25.10
N GLN A 304 21.35 12.39 -26.02
CA GLN A 304 21.60 13.82 -25.87
C GLN A 304 20.39 14.49 -25.22
N VAL A 305 20.62 15.25 -24.14
CA VAL A 305 19.56 15.92 -23.39
C VAL A 305 19.54 17.42 -23.75
N PRO A 306 18.43 17.95 -24.26
CA PRO A 306 18.32 19.36 -24.60
C PRO A 306 18.37 20.24 -23.35
N GLY A 307 19.03 21.40 -23.44
CA GLY A 307 19.10 22.34 -22.31
C GLY A 307 19.79 23.67 -22.59
N GLY A 308 20.80 23.71 -23.47
CA GLY A 308 21.56 24.95 -23.73
C GLY A 308 22.22 25.52 -22.45
N ALA A 309 22.48 26.83 -22.42
CA ALA A 309 23.07 27.53 -21.27
C ALA A 309 22.01 28.35 -20.50
N GLY A 310 22.28 28.62 -19.21
CA GLY A 310 21.41 29.45 -18.36
C GLY A 310 20.37 28.67 -17.54
N ALA A 311 19.50 29.38 -16.82
CA ALA A 311 18.55 28.78 -15.87
C ALA A 311 17.45 27.92 -16.53
N GLN A 312 17.06 28.26 -17.76
CA GLN A 312 16.03 27.52 -18.51
C GLN A 312 16.47 26.10 -18.91
N ARG A 313 17.76 25.77 -18.79
CA ARG A 313 18.27 24.43 -19.11
C ARG A 313 17.64 23.33 -18.27
N PHE A 314 17.35 23.63 -17.00
CA PHE A 314 16.78 22.66 -16.06
C PHE A 314 15.36 22.26 -16.46
N ALA A 315 14.53 23.24 -16.81
CA ALA A 315 13.18 23.00 -17.32
C ALA A 315 13.20 22.25 -18.66
N GLY A 316 14.10 22.60 -19.57
CA GLY A 316 14.27 21.90 -20.86
C GLY A 316 14.68 20.42 -20.69
N ARG A 317 15.63 20.15 -19.78
CA ARG A 317 16.04 18.79 -19.41
C ARG A 317 14.89 18.00 -18.83
N GLN A 318 14.15 18.59 -17.88
CA GLN A 318 13.00 17.94 -17.27
C GLN A 318 11.92 17.59 -18.30
N ALA A 319 11.56 18.52 -19.19
CA ALA A 319 10.57 18.26 -20.24
C ALA A 319 10.96 17.06 -21.14
N PHE A 320 12.25 16.92 -21.47
CA PHE A 320 12.73 15.78 -22.23
C PHE A 320 12.77 14.48 -21.42
N LEU A 321 13.37 14.51 -20.22
CA LEU A 321 13.61 13.34 -19.37
C LEU A 321 12.34 12.81 -18.70
N THR A 322 11.27 13.59 -18.58
CA THR A 322 9.95 13.11 -18.15
C THR A 322 8.99 12.90 -19.32
N GLY A 323 9.41 13.23 -20.54
CA GLY A 323 8.66 13.02 -21.78
C GLY A 323 9.34 11.96 -22.66
N PRO A 324 9.84 12.32 -23.87
CA PRO A 324 10.41 11.35 -24.81
C PRO A 324 11.56 10.49 -24.26
N GLY A 325 12.41 11.06 -23.40
CA GLY A 325 13.56 10.38 -22.80
C GLY A 325 13.23 9.50 -21.59
N ARG A 326 11.98 9.53 -21.11
CA ARG A 326 11.60 9.00 -19.79
C ARG A 326 11.94 7.54 -19.56
N ARG A 327 11.69 6.67 -20.54
CA ARG A 327 11.96 5.23 -20.39
C ARG A 327 13.45 4.95 -20.16
N VAL A 328 14.33 5.62 -20.90
CA VAL A 328 15.78 5.44 -20.79
C VAL A 328 16.30 6.08 -19.51
N TRP A 329 15.78 7.26 -19.15
CA TRP A 329 16.09 7.94 -17.90
C TRP A 329 15.80 7.10 -16.66
N LEU A 330 14.57 6.56 -16.54
CA LEU A 330 14.19 5.73 -15.41
C LEU A 330 14.98 4.43 -15.33
N LYS A 331 15.23 3.78 -16.48
CA LYS A 331 16.02 2.55 -16.51
C LYS A 331 17.46 2.80 -16.07
N TRP A 332 18.10 3.86 -16.56
CA TRP A 332 19.47 4.21 -16.17
C TRP A 332 19.60 4.51 -14.67
N ARG A 333 18.65 5.26 -14.11
CA ARG A 333 18.59 5.54 -12.66
C ARG A 333 18.48 4.25 -11.85
N ALA A 334 17.59 3.34 -12.24
CA ALA A 334 17.42 2.05 -11.59
C ALA A 334 18.68 1.18 -11.70
N ASP A 335 19.35 1.19 -12.85
CA ASP A 335 20.61 0.45 -13.07
C ASP A 335 21.75 0.99 -12.21
N CYS A 336 21.81 2.31 -12.00
CA CYS A 336 22.79 2.92 -11.09
C CYS A 336 22.58 2.44 -9.65
N LEU A 337 21.32 2.44 -9.16
CA LEU A 337 21.00 1.99 -7.81
C LEU A 337 21.23 0.49 -7.62
N ALA A 338 20.87 -0.33 -8.60
CA ALA A 338 21.14 -1.76 -8.53
C ALA A 338 22.65 -2.05 -8.46
N ARG A 339 23.47 -1.39 -9.29
CA ARG A 339 24.95 -1.50 -9.19
C ARG A 339 25.45 -1.10 -7.82
N PHE A 340 24.94 0.00 -7.26
CA PHE A 340 25.27 0.43 -5.90
C PHE A 340 24.92 -0.63 -4.85
N TYR A 341 23.71 -1.18 -4.87
CA TYR A 341 23.29 -2.17 -3.88
C TYR A 341 23.99 -3.51 -4.02
N HIS A 342 24.30 -3.96 -5.24
CA HIS A 342 25.14 -5.14 -5.45
C HIS A 342 26.55 -4.93 -4.92
N ARG A 343 27.11 -3.72 -5.11
CA ARG A 343 28.40 -3.36 -4.49
C ARG A 343 28.31 -3.36 -2.97
N LEU A 344 27.28 -2.75 -2.39
CA LEU A 344 27.06 -2.76 -0.94
C LEU A 344 27.01 -4.21 -0.40
N GLN A 345 26.28 -5.10 -1.06
CA GLN A 345 26.24 -6.53 -0.72
C GLN A 345 27.63 -7.17 -0.77
N SER A 346 28.41 -6.94 -1.84
CA SER A 346 29.76 -7.51 -1.97
C SER A 346 30.71 -6.98 -0.88
N GLU A 347 30.65 -5.69 -0.59
CA GLU A 347 31.47 -5.05 0.44
C GLU A 347 31.13 -5.56 1.84
N MET A 348 29.85 -5.80 2.15
CA MET A 348 29.44 -6.34 3.45
C MET A 348 29.74 -7.83 3.57
N ALA A 349 29.59 -8.59 2.48
CA ALA A 349 30.01 -9.98 2.43
C ALA A 349 31.54 -10.12 2.59
N ALA A 350 32.34 -9.16 2.16
CA ALA A 350 33.78 -9.18 2.35
C ALA A 350 34.20 -9.01 3.83
N VAL A 351 33.34 -8.47 4.69
CA VAL A 351 33.65 -8.26 6.13
C VAL A 351 33.50 -9.56 6.93
N ASP A 352 32.42 -10.33 6.74
CA ASP A 352 32.10 -11.52 7.57
C ASP A 352 31.70 -12.77 6.75
N GLY A 353 31.61 -12.68 5.42
CA GLY A 353 31.29 -13.80 4.52
C GLY A 353 29.83 -14.27 4.56
N LYS A 354 29.08 -13.95 5.62
CA LYS A 354 27.68 -14.36 5.82
C LYS A 354 26.69 -13.20 5.75
N THR A 355 27.16 -11.96 5.85
CA THR A 355 26.29 -10.78 5.94
C THR A 355 25.48 -10.59 4.67
N ARG A 356 24.16 -10.65 4.81
CA ARG A 356 23.19 -10.34 3.75
C ARG A 356 22.64 -8.93 3.93
N VAL A 357 22.49 -8.22 2.82
CA VAL A 357 21.85 -6.90 2.74
C VAL A 357 20.39 -7.08 2.36
N TYR A 358 19.49 -6.48 3.15
CA TYR A 358 18.06 -6.44 2.89
C TYR A 358 17.64 -5.02 2.48
N LEU A 359 16.81 -4.89 1.44
CA LEU A 359 16.27 -3.60 1.00
C LEU A 359 14.79 -3.52 1.37
N ALA A 360 14.46 -2.83 2.46
CA ALA A 360 13.11 -2.79 3.02
C ALA A 360 12.29 -1.66 2.42
N THR A 361 11.17 -1.97 1.75
CA THR A 361 10.38 -0.96 1.00
C THR A 361 9.17 -0.40 1.75
N ALA A 362 9.11 -0.54 3.09
CA ALA A 362 7.93 -0.21 3.90
C ALA A 362 7.36 1.18 3.62
N ASN A 363 8.23 2.20 3.63
CA ASN A 363 7.87 3.60 3.51
C ASN A 363 8.30 4.19 2.15
N LEU A 364 8.53 3.35 1.13
CA LEU A 364 9.07 3.76 -0.18
C LEU A 364 8.21 4.84 -0.84
N PHE A 365 6.90 4.68 -0.75
CA PHE A 365 5.92 5.60 -1.33
C PHE A 365 5.28 6.54 -0.30
N ALA A 366 5.98 6.84 0.79
CA ALA A 366 5.48 7.79 1.78
C ALA A 366 5.59 9.24 1.27
N GLY A 367 4.52 10.02 1.47
CA GLY A 367 4.50 11.47 1.32
C GLY A 367 3.50 12.00 0.28
N PRO A 368 3.13 13.30 0.35
CA PRO A 368 2.01 13.86 -0.42
C PRO A 368 2.10 13.66 -1.92
N ALA A 369 3.31 13.73 -2.49
CA ALA A 369 3.53 13.54 -3.93
C ALA A 369 3.16 12.11 -4.38
N TRP A 370 3.41 11.10 -3.54
CA TRP A 370 3.04 9.72 -3.82
C TRP A 370 1.57 9.44 -3.52
N ASP A 371 1.01 10.05 -2.48
CA ASP A 371 -0.42 9.89 -2.15
C ASP A 371 -1.32 10.32 -3.32
N GLU A 372 -1.02 11.44 -3.96
CA GLU A 372 -1.76 11.88 -5.16
C GLU A 372 -1.52 10.95 -6.36
N ARG A 373 -0.27 10.53 -6.57
CA ARG A 373 0.14 9.67 -7.70
C ARG A 373 -0.47 8.27 -7.63
N LEU A 374 -0.64 7.74 -6.41
CA LEU A 374 -1.09 6.38 -6.14
C LEU A 374 -2.60 6.25 -5.92
N ARG A 375 -3.35 7.36 -5.93
CA ARG A 375 -4.81 7.29 -5.92
C ARG A 375 -5.31 6.44 -7.11
N PRO A 376 -6.12 5.40 -6.88
CA PRO A 376 -6.66 4.56 -7.94
C PRO A 376 -7.43 5.37 -8.96
N THR A 377 -7.03 5.27 -10.23
CA THR A 377 -7.79 5.78 -11.37
C THR A 377 -8.15 4.62 -12.28
N LEU A 378 -9.35 4.61 -12.86
CA LEU A 378 -9.70 3.61 -13.87
C LEU A 378 -8.88 3.84 -15.13
N SER A 379 -8.71 5.08 -15.57
CA SER A 379 -8.14 5.44 -16.88
C SER A 379 -6.61 5.44 -16.95
N ARG A 380 -5.88 5.77 -15.86
CA ARG A 380 -4.43 6.10 -15.91
C ARG A 380 -3.58 5.55 -14.76
N GLY A 381 -3.88 4.35 -14.25
CA GLY A 381 -2.99 3.69 -13.28
C GLY A 381 -1.66 3.30 -13.92
N ALA A 382 -0.55 3.91 -13.50
CA ALA A 382 0.79 3.41 -13.82
C ALA A 382 0.95 2.01 -13.18
N PRO A 383 1.47 1.00 -13.91
CA PRO A 383 1.75 -0.29 -13.32
C PRO A 383 2.68 -0.14 -12.10
N ALA A 384 2.49 -0.95 -11.05
CA ALA A 384 3.35 -0.92 -9.86
C ALA A 384 4.86 -1.02 -10.20
N ALA A 385 5.21 -1.75 -11.25
CA ALA A 385 6.58 -1.85 -11.75
C ALA A 385 7.14 -0.49 -12.23
N GLU A 386 6.32 0.35 -12.86
CA GLU A 386 6.72 1.68 -13.31
C GLU A 386 6.94 2.63 -12.14
N LEU A 387 6.08 2.54 -11.10
CA LEU A 387 6.22 3.32 -9.86
C LEU A 387 7.52 2.96 -9.12
N LEU A 388 7.85 1.66 -9.04
CA LEU A 388 9.12 1.21 -8.49
C LEU A 388 10.30 1.74 -9.31
N LEU A 389 10.22 1.72 -10.65
CA LEU A 389 11.25 2.30 -11.51
C LEU A 389 11.43 3.81 -11.30
N GLU A 390 10.36 4.58 -11.05
CA GLU A 390 10.45 6.01 -10.72
C GLU A 390 11.31 6.25 -9.46
N THR A 391 11.22 5.35 -8.47
CA THR A 391 12.04 5.37 -7.24
C THR A 391 13.47 4.82 -7.42
N GLY A 392 13.81 4.37 -8.62
CA GLY A 392 15.11 3.75 -8.94
C GLY A 392 15.22 2.27 -8.53
N VAL A 393 14.10 1.58 -8.31
CA VAL A 393 14.07 0.15 -7.97
C VAL A 393 13.50 -0.64 -9.15
N ASP A 394 14.32 -1.54 -9.70
CA ASP A 394 13.88 -2.56 -10.66
C ASP A 394 13.91 -3.94 -9.98
N PRO A 395 12.76 -4.51 -9.60
CA PRO A 395 12.73 -5.77 -8.87
C PRO A 395 13.43 -6.94 -9.56
N ALA A 396 13.51 -6.95 -10.89
CA ALA A 396 14.16 -8.03 -11.65
C ALA A 396 15.69 -8.09 -11.40
N GLN A 397 16.29 -7.02 -10.86
CA GLN A 397 17.73 -6.95 -10.60
C GLN A 397 18.14 -7.54 -9.24
N PHE A 398 17.17 -7.97 -8.43
CA PHE A 398 17.35 -8.44 -7.06
C PHE A 398 16.98 -9.92 -6.86
N ASP A 399 16.85 -10.68 -7.95
CA ASP A 399 16.40 -12.09 -7.93
C ASP A 399 17.55 -13.10 -7.66
N LYS A 400 18.80 -12.65 -7.48
CA LYS A 400 19.96 -13.53 -7.25
C LYS A 400 20.06 -13.96 -5.78
N PRO A 401 20.27 -15.25 -5.45
CA PRO A 401 20.40 -15.73 -4.07
C PRO A 401 21.51 -15.04 -3.26
N ASP A 402 22.68 -14.82 -3.88
CA ASP A 402 23.85 -14.18 -3.25
C ASP A 402 23.83 -12.65 -3.33
N GLY A 403 22.78 -12.08 -3.93
CA GLY A 403 22.58 -10.64 -4.04
C GLY A 403 21.83 -10.04 -2.84
N PRO A 404 21.71 -8.70 -2.80
CA PRO A 404 20.86 -8.04 -1.83
C PRO A 404 19.41 -8.49 -2.01
N ALA A 405 18.72 -8.75 -0.90
CA ALA A 405 17.34 -9.20 -0.90
C ALA A 405 16.38 -8.00 -0.94
N LEU A 406 15.64 -7.83 -2.03
CA LEU A 406 14.54 -6.87 -2.06
C LEU A 406 13.38 -7.40 -1.21
N VAL A 407 13.06 -6.69 -0.13
CA VAL A 407 11.95 -7.02 0.77
C VAL A 407 10.74 -6.20 0.35
N GLY A 408 9.91 -6.77 -0.51
CA GLY A 408 8.68 -6.12 -0.94
C GLY A 408 7.73 -5.93 0.25
N SER A 409 7.18 -4.73 0.41
CA SER A 409 6.21 -4.42 1.47
C SER A 409 4.76 -4.63 1.02
N ARG A 410 3.92 -5.02 1.97
CA ARG A 410 2.47 -5.01 1.90
C ARG A 410 1.97 -4.26 3.12
N ASN A 411 1.35 -3.11 2.90
CA ASN A 411 0.69 -2.42 4.00
C ASN A 411 -0.56 -3.21 4.41
N VAL A 412 -0.72 -3.35 5.72
CA VAL A 412 -1.90 -3.90 6.37
C VAL A 412 -2.66 -2.74 6.98
N ALA A 413 -2.99 -1.68 6.21
CA ALA A 413 -3.84 -0.65 6.80
C ALA A 413 -5.30 -1.09 6.83
N ILE A 414 -5.95 -0.44 7.78
CA ILE A 414 -7.35 -0.59 8.09
C ILE A 414 -7.88 0.83 8.12
N GLY A 415 -8.79 1.12 7.20
CA GLY A 415 -9.50 2.39 7.13
C GLY A 415 -11.01 2.15 7.21
N ASP A 416 -11.72 3.12 7.76
CA ASP A 416 -13.19 3.14 7.77
C ASP A 416 -13.78 3.51 6.41
N SER A 417 -12.97 4.07 5.50
CA SER A 417 -13.34 4.45 4.13
C SER A 417 -12.47 3.72 3.10
N LEU A 418 -13.00 3.53 1.88
CA LEU A 418 -12.22 2.98 0.77
C LEU A 418 -11.11 3.94 0.31
N ASP A 419 -11.29 5.26 0.44
CA ASP A 419 -10.27 6.25 0.07
C ASP A 419 -9.04 6.15 0.97
N ALA A 420 -9.25 5.94 2.28
CA ALA A 420 -8.17 5.68 3.23
C ALA A 420 -7.33 4.44 2.85
N LEU A 421 -7.91 3.51 2.08
CA LEU A 421 -7.26 2.28 1.60
C LEU A 421 -6.88 2.35 0.11
N ALA A 422 -7.08 3.50 -0.55
CA ALA A 422 -7.02 3.58 -2.00
C ALA A 422 -5.59 3.39 -2.52
N VAL A 423 -4.64 4.09 -1.93
CA VAL A 423 -3.20 3.95 -2.21
C VAL A 423 -2.75 2.50 -2.05
N GLU A 424 -3.20 1.85 -0.99
CA GLU A 424 -2.85 0.45 -0.71
C GLU A 424 -3.43 -0.50 -1.74
N HIS A 425 -4.71 -0.30 -2.09
CA HIS A 425 -5.36 -1.07 -3.13
C HIS A 425 -4.68 -0.88 -4.49
N ALA A 426 -4.14 0.30 -4.80
CA ALA A 426 -3.36 0.56 -6.01
C ALA A 426 -2.02 -0.21 -5.99
N LEU A 427 -1.29 -0.14 -4.88
CA LEU A 427 -0.02 -0.86 -4.69
C LEU A 427 -0.17 -2.39 -4.65
N GLN A 428 -1.36 -2.88 -4.28
CA GLN A 428 -1.69 -4.30 -4.25
C GLN A 428 -2.23 -4.84 -5.58
N GLN A 429 -2.49 -3.99 -6.58
CA GLN A 429 -2.91 -4.47 -7.90
C GLN A 429 -1.83 -5.36 -8.52
N PRO A 430 -2.17 -6.55 -9.03
CA PRO A 430 -1.23 -7.36 -9.76
C PRO A 430 -0.81 -6.61 -11.04
N SER A 431 0.45 -6.18 -11.10
CA SER A 431 1.07 -5.76 -12.36
C SER A 431 1.05 -6.97 -13.28
N GLY A 432 0.28 -6.94 -14.38
CA GLY A 432 -0.08 -8.10 -15.22
C GLY A 432 1.03 -9.01 -15.77
N ALA A 433 2.30 -8.81 -15.42
CA ALA A 433 3.29 -9.86 -15.45
C ALA A 433 3.11 -10.71 -14.19
N ALA A 434 2.67 -11.96 -14.34
CA ALA A 434 2.82 -12.95 -13.27
C ALA A 434 4.26 -12.85 -12.76
N ALA A 435 4.44 -12.32 -11.54
CA ALA A 435 5.74 -12.35 -10.90
C ALA A 435 6.11 -13.83 -10.89
N GLY A 436 7.11 -14.20 -11.70
CA GLY A 436 7.60 -15.57 -11.73
C GLY A 436 7.90 -16.01 -10.30
N ASP A 437 7.82 -17.31 -10.03
CA ASP A 437 8.14 -17.87 -8.72
C ASP A 437 9.60 -17.52 -8.38
N ARG A 438 9.80 -16.38 -7.70
CA ARG A 438 11.09 -15.78 -7.39
C ARG A 438 11.70 -16.58 -6.26
N ASP A 439 12.88 -17.13 -6.52
CA ASP A 439 13.63 -17.90 -5.54
C ASP A 439 14.13 -16.96 -4.42
N GLY A 440 14.06 -17.40 -3.15
CA GLY A 440 14.57 -16.62 -2.03
C GLY A 440 13.80 -15.33 -1.70
N SER A 441 12.53 -15.25 -2.12
CA SER A 441 11.71 -14.03 -1.92
C SER A 441 11.49 -13.68 -0.45
N ALA A 442 11.52 -12.37 -0.16
CA ALA A 442 11.29 -11.80 1.16
C ALA A 442 10.10 -10.85 1.14
N ARG A 443 9.26 -10.91 2.18
CA ARG A 443 8.04 -10.11 2.29
C ARG A 443 7.97 -9.41 3.63
N LEU A 444 7.60 -8.14 3.64
CA LEU A 444 7.28 -7.37 4.84
C LEU A 444 5.78 -7.05 4.88
N PHE A 445 5.10 -7.45 5.95
CA PHE A 445 3.76 -6.97 6.29
C PHE A 445 3.90 -5.76 7.20
N PHE A 446 3.75 -4.57 6.61
CA PHE A 446 3.93 -3.30 7.31
C PHE A 446 2.60 -2.84 7.90
N HIS A 447 2.61 -2.53 9.20
CA HIS A 447 1.45 -2.00 9.91
C HIS A 447 1.67 -0.50 10.13
N PRO A 448 0.98 0.38 9.38
CA PRO A 448 1.04 1.80 9.66
C PRO A 448 0.24 2.12 10.94
N ALA A 449 0.79 2.98 11.79
CA ALA A 449 0.12 3.38 13.02
C ALA A 449 -1.10 4.25 12.69
N SER A 450 -2.26 3.92 13.27
CA SER A 450 -3.44 4.77 13.24
C SER A 450 -3.38 5.72 14.44
N GLU A 451 -3.17 7.02 14.22
CA GLU A 451 -3.16 8.00 15.31
C GLU A 451 -4.59 8.45 15.64
N LEU A 452 -5.01 8.31 16.90
CA LEU A 452 -6.35 8.69 17.35
C LEU A 452 -6.32 9.54 18.61
N ARG A 453 -6.79 10.79 18.49
CA ARG A 453 -6.95 11.72 19.60
C ARG A 453 -8.21 11.39 20.42
N ILE A 454 -8.07 11.23 21.74
CA ILE A 454 -9.19 10.94 22.65
C ILE A 454 -9.52 12.14 23.53
N GLU A 455 -10.03 13.22 22.93
CA GLU A 455 -10.40 14.44 23.67
C GLU A 455 -11.48 14.22 24.74
N SER A 456 -12.35 13.22 24.53
CA SER A 456 -13.39 12.84 25.48
C SER A 456 -12.81 12.29 26.79
N PHE A 457 -11.66 11.63 26.74
CA PHE A 457 -10.95 11.15 27.91
C PHE A 457 -10.23 12.29 28.61
N ASP A 458 -9.51 13.17 27.89
CA ASP A 458 -8.73 14.21 28.57
C ASP A 458 -9.60 15.16 29.39
N ARG A 459 -10.81 15.48 28.89
CA ARG A 459 -11.81 16.26 29.63
C ARG A 459 -12.26 15.60 30.94
N LYS A 460 -12.10 14.29 31.06
CA LYS A 460 -12.51 13.46 32.20
C LYS A 460 -11.33 12.81 32.91
N SER A 461 -10.10 13.11 32.51
CA SER A 461 -8.93 12.37 32.95
C SER A 461 -8.79 12.51 34.46
N PRO A 462 -8.57 11.39 35.19
CA PRO A 462 -8.31 11.44 36.62
C PRO A 462 -6.91 12.00 36.94
N TYR A 463 -6.08 12.24 35.93
CA TYR A 463 -4.74 12.81 36.04
C TYR A 463 -4.76 14.32 35.69
N ARG A 464 -3.59 14.99 35.76
CA ARG A 464 -3.43 16.40 35.34
C ARG A 464 -3.86 16.60 33.87
N SER A 465 -3.87 17.85 33.38
CA SER A 465 -4.12 18.18 31.96
C SER A 465 -3.43 17.17 31.04
N SER A 466 -4.23 16.46 30.24
CA SER A 466 -3.78 15.30 29.48
C SER A 466 -3.96 15.51 27.99
N TYR A 467 -3.08 14.88 27.22
CA TYR A 467 -3.14 14.81 25.77
C TYR A 467 -3.01 13.34 25.37
N THR A 468 -4.12 12.63 25.45
CA THR A 468 -4.23 11.20 25.12
C THR A 468 -4.34 10.99 23.61
N MET A 469 -3.30 10.40 23.04
CA MET A 469 -3.23 10.00 21.63
C MET A 469 -2.98 8.50 21.60
N LEU A 470 -3.85 7.71 20.99
CA LEU A 470 -3.60 6.29 20.76
C LEU A 470 -2.87 6.10 19.42
N ARG A 471 -1.99 5.10 19.36
CA ARG A 471 -1.24 4.73 18.14
C ARG A 471 -1.31 3.22 17.84
N PRO A 472 -2.49 2.61 17.79
CA PRO A 472 -2.61 1.17 17.57
C PRO A 472 -2.12 0.75 16.17
N GLN A 473 -1.49 -0.42 16.15
CA GLN A 473 -1.19 -1.19 14.94
C GLN A 473 -2.34 -2.16 14.69
N LEU A 474 -3.39 -1.67 14.04
CA LEU A 474 -4.62 -2.45 13.85
C LEU A 474 -4.37 -3.66 12.97
N VAL A 475 -4.97 -4.80 13.31
CA VAL A 475 -4.91 -6.03 12.50
C VAL A 475 -6.30 -6.60 12.21
N PRO A 476 -6.50 -7.27 11.06
CA PRO A 476 -7.72 -8.04 10.84
C PRO A 476 -7.90 -9.12 11.92
N SER A 477 -9.13 -9.43 12.27
CA SER A 477 -9.40 -10.42 13.33
C SER A 477 -9.37 -11.87 12.83
N SER A 478 -8.93 -12.80 13.68
CA SER A 478 -9.05 -14.24 13.49
C SER A 478 -8.44 -14.73 12.16
N HIS A 479 -9.16 -15.56 11.39
CA HIS A 479 -8.70 -16.09 10.11
C HIS A 479 -8.43 -14.99 9.07
N GLN A 480 -9.09 -13.83 9.15
CA GLN A 480 -8.77 -12.69 8.28
C GLN A 480 -7.33 -12.20 8.49
N ASN A 481 -6.79 -12.38 9.70
CA ASN A 481 -5.39 -12.05 9.97
C ASN A 481 -4.42 -12.97 9.22
N ARG A 482 -4.78 -14.25 9.06
CA ARG A 482 -3.95 -15.25 8.37
C ARG A 482 -3.87 -15.00 6.86
N ARG A 483 -4.93 -14.42 6.29
CA ARG A 483 -5.08 -14.14 4.87
C ARG A 483 -3.85 -13.50 4.24
N ARG A 484 -3.25 -12.51 4.89
CA ARG A 484 -2.07 -11.79 4.33
C ARG A 484 -0.90 -12.73 4.08
N PHE A 485 -0.65 -13.66 5.02
CA PHE A 485 0.42 -14.64 4.91
C PHE A 485 0.08 -15.71 3.88
N VAL A 486 -1.14 -16.26 3.95
CA VAL A 486 -1.59 -17.33 3.06
C VAL A 486 -1.66 -16.89 1.60
N ARG A 487 -2.13 -15.68 1.33
CA ARG A 487 -2.19 -15.12 -0.03
C ARG A 487 -0.81 -14.94 -0.63
N GLU A 488 0.16 -14.43 0.14
CA GLU A 488 1.53 -14.28 -0.37
C GLU A 488 2.20 -15.65 -0.57
N LEU A 489 1.97 -16.60 0.35
CA LEU A 489 2.45 -17.98 0.20
C LEU A 489 1.74 -18.75 -0.91
N SER A 490 0.55 -18.34 -1.38
CA SER A 490 -0.08 -18.94 -2.57
C SER A 490 0.59 -18.44 -3.85
N GLN A 491 1.01 -17.17 -3.87
CA GLN A 491 1.64 -16.52 -5.02
C GLN A 491 3.13 -16.86 -5.19
N SER A 492 3.90 -16.94 -4.10
CA SER A 492 5.35 -17.17 -4.14
C SER A 492 5.86 -18.04 -2.99
N ASP A 493 7.00 -18.69 -3.18
CA ASP A 493 7.72 -19.40 -2.12
C ASP A 493 8.57 -18.43 -1.27
N LEU A 494 8.00 -17.93 -0.16
CA LEU A 494 8.69 -16.98 0.73
C LEU A 494 9.69 -17.69 1.65
N HIS A 495 10.95 -17.29 1.65
CA HIS A 495 11.98 -17.78 2.59
C HIS A 495 12.12 -16.89 3.83
N VAL A 496 11.72 -15.63 3.70
CA VAL A 496 11.79 -14.64 4.76
C VAL A 496 10.49 -13.86 4.85
N ILE A 497 9.92 -13.77 6.05
CA ILE A 497 8.76 -12.94 6.36
C ILE A 497 9.11 -12.00 7.51
N PHE A 498 8.78 -10.72 7.33
CA PHE A 498 8.80 -9.69 8.35
C PHE A 498 7.37 -9.23 8.65
N ASP A 499 7.03 -9.00 9.93
CA ASP A 499 5.71 -8.51 10.35
C ASP A 499 5.87 -7.45 11.45
N GLY A 500 5.40 -6.22 11.21
CA GLY A 500 5.49 -5.13 12.18
C GLY A 500 5.43 -3.72 11.57
N GLY A 501 5.77 -2.70 12.34
CA GLY A 501 5.77 -1.30 11.90
C GLY A 501 6.33 -0.36 12.97
N GLY A 502 5.65 0.74 13.28
CA GLY A 502 5.98 1.63 14.41
C GLY A 502 6.16 0.88 15.73
N LEU A 503 5.21 0.00 16.00
CA LEU A 503 5.19 -0.94 17.12
C LEU A 503 4.78 -2.33 16.59
N LEU A 504 4.79 -3.34 17.45
CA LEU A 504 4.28 -4.66 17.08
C LEU A 504 2.74 -4.73 17.08
N PRO A 505 2.13 -5.37 16.07
CA PRO A 505 0.71 -5.68 16.11
C PRO A 505 0.44 -6.78 17.14
N MET A 506 -0.14 -6.42 18.28
CA MET A 506 -0.43 -7.36 19.36
C MET A 506 -1.90 -7.80 19.38
N GLY A 507 -2.14 -8.95 20.00
CA GLY A 507 -3.46 -9.42 20.39
C GLY A 507 -4.21 -10.31 19.40
N GLN A 508 -3.54 -10.79 18.36
CA GLN A 508 -4.03 -11.82 17.43
C GLN A 508 -3.04 -13.00 17.28
N GLU A 509 -2.15 -13.20 18.24
CA GLU A 509 -1.11 -14.23 18.25
C GLU A 509 -1.70 -15.64 18.21
N ASP A 510 -2.81 -15.87 18.94
CA ASP A 510 -3.52 -17.15 18.95
C ASP A 510 -4.03 -17.52 17.54
N ALA A 511 -4.41 -16.52 16.73
CA ALA A 511 -4.87 -16.78 15.38
C ALA A 511 -3.73 -17.18 14.45
N LEU A 512 -2.50 -16.71 14.67
CA LEU A 512 -1.34 -16.94 13.81
C LEU A 512 -0.45 -18.12 14.25
N ALA A 513 -0.61 -18.60 15.49
CA ALA A 513 0.28 -19.56 16.14
C ALA A 513 0.65 -20.79 15.28
N ASP A 514 -0.35 -21.52 14.77
CA ASP A 514 -0.10 -22.72 13.97
C ASP A 514 0.57 -22.40 12.62
N LEU A 515 0.19 -21.27 12.00
CA LEU A 515 0.75 -20.83 10.73
C LEU A 515 2.23 -20.48 10.88
N PHE A 516 2.58 -19.73 11.93
CA PHE A 516 3.96 -19.37 12.24
C PHE A 516 4.79 -20.61 12.58
N ALA A 517 4.25 -21.51 13.40
CA ALA A 517 4.93 -22.76 13.76
C ALA A 517 5.20 -23.65 12.52
N ALA A 518 4.23 -23.77 11.62
CA ALA A 518 4.39 -24.53 10.39
C ALA A 518 5.41 -23.86 9.46
N TYR A 519 5.32 -22.56 9.25
CA TYR A 519 6.21 -21.81 8.36
C TYR A 519 7.69 -21.88 8.80
N CYS A 520 7.97 -21.62 10.07
CA CYS A 520 9.34 -21.65 10.61
C CYS A 520 9.99 -23.04 10.54
N ARG A 521 9.18 -24.12 10.51
CA ARG A 521 9.66 -25.51 10.41
C ARG A 521 9.81 -26.01 8.97
N LEU A 522 9.38 -25.24 7.98
CA LEU A 522 9.71 -25.52 6.59
C LEU A 522 11.20 -25.29 6.35
N PRO A 523 11.85 -26.07 5.48
CA PRO A 523 13.23 -25.85 5.13
C PRO A 523 13.38 -24.53 4.36
N ALA A 524 14.49 -23.84 4.58
CA ALA A 524 14.90 -22.64 3.83
C ALA A 524 15.48 -23.02 2.45
N VAL A 525 14.77 -23.86 1.70
CA VAL A 525 15.09 -24.22 0.31
C VAL A 525 13.89 -23.91 -0.58
N ARG A 526 14.16 -23.70 -1.87
CA ARG A 526 13.11 -23.51 -2.87
C ARG A 526 12.18 -24.72 -2.91
N MET A 527 10.89 -24.46 -2.70
CA MET A 527 9.82 -25.44 -2.85
C MET A 527 9.11 -25.26 -4.18
N GLN A 528 8.97 -26.36 -4.92
CA GLN A 528 8.37 -26.37 -6.24
C GLN A 528 6.85 -26.54 -6.14
N ARG A 529 6.11 -25.79 -6.95
CA ARG A 529 4.65 -25.91 -7.02
C ARG A 529 4.25 -27.22 -7.70
N VAL A 530 3.31 -27.95 -7.10
CA VAL A 530 2.67 -29.11 -7.74
C VAL A 530 1.89 -28.64 -8.96
N ALA A 531 2.06 -29.33 -10.09
CA ALA A 531 1.40 -28.96 -11.33
C ALA A 531 -0.14 -28.90 -11.15
N PRO A 532 -0.81 -27.85 -11.64
CA PRO A 532 -2.26 -27.78 -11.61
C PRO A 532 -2.87 -28.86 -12.52
N PRO A 533 -4.11 -29.29 -12.25
CA PRO A 533 -4.82 -30.22 -13.13
C PRO A 533 -5.12 -29.56 -14.47
N ALA A 534 -5.39 -30.38 -15.50
CA ALA A 534 -5.77 -29.87 -16.81
C ALA A 534 -7.16 -29.21 -16.77
N PRO A 535 -7.38 -28.07 -17.46
CA PRO A 535 -8.71 -27.47 -17.58
C PRO A 535 -9.74 -28.49 -18.11
N PRO A 536 -11.01 -28.48 -17.63
CA PRO A 536 -11.65 -27.45 -16.79
C PRO A 536 -11.47 -27.64 -15.27
N GLN A 537 -10.70 -28.65 -14.83
CA GLN A 537 -10.41 -28.86 -13.41
C GLN A 537 -9.44 -27.80 -12.90
N SER A 538 -9.52 -27.47 -11.61
CA SER A 538 -8.70 -26.45 -10.97
C SER A 538 -8.33 -26.91 -9.56
N ALA A 539 -7.08 -26.67 -9.18
CA ALA A 539 -6.64 -26.84 -7.79
C ALA A 539 -6.99 -25.62 -6.93
N GLN A 540 -7.46 -24.50 -7.52
CA GLN A 540 -7.87 -23.35 -6.74
C GLN A 540 -9.06 -23.71 -5.82
N PRO A 541 -9.13 -23.16 -4.61
CA PRO A 541 -8.26 -22.10 -4.04
C PRO A 541 -6.97 -22.59 -3.36
N VAL A 542 -6.61 -23.87 -3.55
CA VAL A 542 -5.45 -24.47 -2.88
C VAL A 542 -4.19 -24.35 -3.73
N THR A 543 -3.07 -23.96 -3.11
CA THR A 543 -1.74 -24.04 -3.70
C THR A 543 -0.86 -24.98 -2.88
N ILE A 544 -0.16 -25.89 -3.56
CA ILE A 544 0.67 -26.92 -2.93
C ILE A 544 2.10 -26.76 -3.43
N ARG A 545 3.07 -26.75 -2.52
CA ARG A 545 4.49 -26.80 -2.86
C ARG A 545 5.22 -27.88 -2.09
N HIS A 546 6.28 -28.44 -2.68
CA HIS A 546 7.10 -29.47 -2.06
C HIS A 546 8.60 -29.29 -2.35
N ALA A 547 9.45 -29.85 -1.49
CA ALA A 547 10.89 -29.97 -1.73
C ALA A 547 11.47 -31.16 -0.94
N SER A 548 12.50 -31.78 -1.49
CA SER A 548 13.31 -32.77 -0.78
C SER A 548 14.45 -32.07 -0.04
N HIS A 549 14.55 -32.31 1.27
CA HIS A 549 15.59 -31.73 2.12
C HIS A 549 15.88 -32.66 3.31
N GLY A 550 17.16 -32.82 3.68
CA GLY A 550 17.55 -33.61 4.85
C GLY A 550 17.09 -35.08 4.80
N GLY A 551 17.08 -35.70 3.61
CA GLY A 551 16.64 -37.10 3.44
C GLY A 551 15.13 -37.34 3.57
N LYS A 552 14.32 -36.26 3.56
CA LYS A 552 12.86 -36.31 3.64
C LYS A 552 12.24 -35.37 2.60
N THR A 553 10.95 -35.54 2.31
CA THR A 553 10.21 -34.60 1.45
C THR A 553 9.26 -33.75 2.28
N TYR A 554 9.39 -32.43 2.20
CA TYR A 554 8.51 -31.47 2.85
C TYR A 554 7.43 -31.02 1.87
N VAL A 555 6.21 -30.87 2.34
CA VAL A 555 5.09 -30.33 1.58
C VAL A 555 4.32 -29.32 2.43
N TYR A 556 3.84 -28.25 1.80
CA TYR A 556 2.83 -27.39 2.40
C TYR A 556 1.71 -27.11 1.40
N ALA A 557 0.49 -26.98 1.93
CA ALA A 557 -0.70 -26.59 1.19
C ALA A 557 -1.31 -25.36 1.87
N VAL A 558 -1.71 -24.38 1.06
CA VAL A 558 -2.37 -23.14 1.51
C VAL A 558 -3.71 -22.97 0.84
N ASN A 559 -4.74 -22.57 1.60
CA ASN A 559 -6.07 -22.26 1.09
C ASN A 559 -6.29 -20.74 1.05
N ASP A 560 -6.18 -20.11 -0.12
CA ASP A 560 -6.39 -18.66 -0.30
C ASP A 560 -7.87 -18.31 -0.54
N SER A 561 -8.76 -18.88 0.28
CA SER A 561 -10.20 -18.57 0.26
C SER A 561 -10.77 -18.40 1.68
N PRO A 562 -11.90 -17.69 1.82
CA PRO A 562 -12.57 -17.50 3.11
C PRO A 562 -13.36 -18.72 3.60
N ALA A 563 -13.37 -19.83 2.85
CA ALA A 563 -14.14 -21.01 3.22
C ALA A 563 -13.24 -22.22 3.44
N SER A 564 -13.69 -23.16 4.29
CA SER A 564 -12.98 -24.42 4.49
C SER A 564 -13.04 -25.28 3.24
N VAL A 565 -11.94 -25.93 2.89
CA VAL A 565 -11.83 -26.82 1.73
C VAL A 565 -11.18 -28.14 2.12
N THR A 566 -11.48 -29.21 1.38
CA THR A 566 -10.78 -30.48 1.50
C THR A 566 -9.89 -30.69 0.28
N LEU A 567 -8.60 -30.93 0.51
CA LEU A 567 -7.64 -31.35 -0.50
C LEU A 567 -7.48 -32.87 -0.45
N ASN A 568 -7.57 -33.52 -1.60
CA ASN A 568 -7.14 -34.90 -1.81
C ASN A 568 -5.99 -34.90 -2.83
N LEU A 569 -4.81 -35.39 -2.43
CA LEU A 569 -3.60 -35.34 -3.23
C LEU A 569 -3.07 -36.75 -3.49
N GLN A 570 -2.84 -37.10 -4.76
CA GLN A 570 -2.17 -38.37 -5.08
C GLN A 570 -0.70 -38.29 -4.69
N VAL A 571 -0.22 -39.30 -3.96
CA VAL A 571 1.16 -39.41 -3.51
C VAL A 571 1.84 -40.57 -4.23
N PHE A 572 3.00 -40.29 -4.83
CA PHE A 572 3.86 -41.29 -5.43
C PHE A 572 5.09 -41.47 -4.55
N SER A 573 5.13 -42.56 -3.80
CA SER A 573 6.17 -42.86 -2.82
C SER A 573 6.39 -44.37 -2.69
N SER A 574 7.44 -44.75 -1.95
CA SER A 574 7.65 -46.11 -1.46
C SER A 574 6.51 -46.57 -0.53
N ALA A 575 6.34 -47.90 -0.43
CA ALA A 575 5.28 -48.51 0.36
C ALA A 575 5.36 -48.20 1.88
N ASP A 576 6.58 -48.01 2.40
CA ASP A 576 6.83 -47.70 3.82
C ASP A 576 6.78 -46.20 4.13
N CYS A 577 6.42 -45.36 3.15
CA CYS A 577 6.34 -43.92 3.32
C CYS A 577 5.28 -43.55 4.36
N ARG A 578 5.68 -42.71 5.32
CA ARG A 578 4.79 -42.15 6.34
C ARG A 578 4.73 -40.63 6.19
N VAL A 579 3.60 -40.06 6.58
CA VAL A 579 3.39 -38.62 6.66
C VAL A 579 3.37 -38.20 8.13
N GLU A 580 4.15 -37.18 8.45
CA GLU A 580 4.32 -36.62 9.79
C GLU A 580 3.91 -35.15 9.77
N PRO A 581 3.12 -34.66 10.75
CA PRO A 581 2.78 -33.24 10.84
C PRO A 581 4.01 -32.42 11.23
N LEU A 582 4.14 -31.20 10.70
CA LEU A 582 5.15 -30.25 11.21
C LEU A 582 4.69 -29.50 12.47
N VAL A 583 3.41 -29.58 12.82
CA VAL A 583 2.83 -28.88 13.96
C VAL A 583 1.98 -29.84 14.78
N GLU A 584 2.31 -30.02 16.06
CA GLU A 584 1.65 -30.99 16.95
C GLU A 584 0.16 -30.69 17.17
N SER A 585 -0.22 -29.40 17.26
CA SER A 585 -1.63 -28.97 17.36
C SER A 585 -2.44 -29.22 16.08
N ARG A 586 -1.79 -29.62 14.97
CA ARG A 586 -2.39 -29.85 13.66
C ARG A 586 -2.02 -31.26 13.16
N PRO A 587 -2.62 -32.32 13.73
CA PRO A 587 -2.37 -33.68 13.26
C PRO A 587 -2.79 -33.82 11.78
N VAL A 588 -2.03 -34.57 11.02
CA VAL A 588 -2.34 -34.90 9.62
C VAL A 588 -2.80 -36.34 9.54
N LEU A 589 -3.79 -36.60 8.68
CA LEU A 589 -4.26 -37.96 8.42
C LEU A 589 -3.17 -38.76 7.70
N GLY A 590 -3.09 -40.05 8.02
CA GLY A 590 -2.19 -40.99 7.35
C GLY A 590 -2.56 -41.19 5.88
N LEU A 591 -1.66 -41.82 5.14
CA LEU A 591 -1.87 -42.14 3.73
C LEU A 591 -2.97 -43.20 3.58
N THR A 592 -3.90 -42.96 2.65
CA THR A 592 -4.98 -43.90 2.33
C THR A 592 -4.70 -44.57 0.99
N HIS A 593 -5.14 -45.81 0.83
CA HIS A 593 -4.94 -46.61 -0.38
C HIS A 593 -6.32 -46.91 -0.99
N SER A 594 -6.59 -46.39 -2.20
CA SER A 594 -7.84 -46.61 -2.91
C SER A 594 -7.58 -46.78 -4.41
N GLY A 595 -8.22 -47.77 -5.04
CA GLY A 595 -8.07 -48.02 -6.49
C GLY A 595 -6.63 -48.25 -6.96
N GLY A 596 -5.77 -48.83 -6.12
CA GLY A 596 -4.34 -49.04 -6.43
C GLY A 596 -3.47 -47.78 -6.35
N LYS A 597 -4.00 -46.66 -5.84
CA LYS A 597 -3.30 -45.39 -5.67
C LYS A 597 -3.25 -44.98 -4.21
N THR A 598 -2.17 -44.30 -3.83
CA THR A 598 -1.98 -43.72 -2.50
C THR A 598 -2.39 -42.26 -2.49
N HIS A 599 -3.17 -41.84 -1.50
CA HIS A 599 -3.69 -40.48 -1.38
C HIS A 599 -3.44 -39.90 0.01
N TRP A 600 -3.22 -38.59 0.05
CA TRP A 600 -3.15 -37.79 1.26
C TRP A 600 -4.32 -36.80 1.28
N ARG A 601 -5.20 -36.95 2.28
CA ARG A 601 -6.37 -36.09 2.47
C ARG A 601 -6.09 -35.07 3.57
N VAL A 602 -6.37 -33.81 3.29
CA VAL A 602 -6.10 -32.66 4.17
C VAL A 602 -7.31 -31.76 4.24
N GLU A 603 -7.72 -31.38 5.45
CA GLU A 603 -8.71 -30.33 5.66
C GLU A 603 -7.99 -29.00 5.90
N LEU A 604 -8.39 -27.98 5.15
CA LEU A 604 -7.83 -26.63 5.23
C LEU A 604 -8.95 -25.67 5.63
N GLY A 605 -8.80 -24.98 6.76
CA GLY A 605 -9.74 -23.93 7.15
C GLY A 605 -9.66 -22.68 6.25
N PRO A 606 -10.47 -21.64 6.53
CA PRO A 606 -10.35 -20.34 5.88
C PRO A 606 -8.95 -19.75 6.06
N TYR A 607 -8.32 -19.33 4.96
CA TYR A 607 -6.98 -18.73 4.97
C TYR A 607 -5.98 -19.54 5.82
N ASP A 608 -5.89 -20.83 5.57
CA ASP A 608 -5.14 -21.77 6.40
C ASP A 608 -3.91 -22.33 5.68
N LEU A 609 -2.94 -22.78 6.48
CA LEU A 609 -1.72 -23.43 6.01
C LEU A 609 -1.55 -24.75 6.77
N VAL A 610 -1.37 -25.84 6.02
CA VAL A 610 -0.99 -27.15 6.57
C VAL A 610 0.33 -27.56 5.95
N ALA A 611 1.26 -27.99 6.79
CA ALA A 611 2.57 -28.47 6.36
C ALA A 611 2.88 -29.83 6.99
N ALA A 612 3.49 -30.71 6.18
CA ALA A 612 3.82 -32.07 6.56
C ALA A 612 5.16 -32.49 5.98
N ARG A 613 5.71 -33.56 6.54
CA ARG A 613 6.95 -34.19 6.08
C ARG A 613 6.72 -35.67 5.80
N PHE A 614 7.23 -36.11 4.67
CA PHE A 614 7.17 -37.48 4.19
C PHE A 614 8.53 -38.14 4.43
N THR A 615 8.51 -39.36 4.97
CA THR A 615 9.75 -40.10 5.28
C THR A 615 10.52 -40.51 4.03
N ASP A 616 9.86 -40.59 2.88
CA ASP A 616 10.49 -40.87 1.59
C ASP A 616 11.03 -39.59 0.94
N PRO A 617 12.36 -39.46 0.72
CA PRO A 617 12.96 -38.30 0.07
C PRO A 617 12.59 -38.13 -1.41
N LYS A 618 12.04 -39.17 -2.04
CA LYS A 618 11.62 -39.18 -3.45
C LYS A 618 10.11 -39.08 -3.61
N ALA A 619 9.36 -38.83 -2.53
CA ALA A 619 7.93 -38.62 -2.62
C ALA A 619 7.61 -37.47 -3.59
N THR A 620 6.72 -37.72 -4.54
CA THR A 620 6.19 -36.72 -5.47
C THR A 620 4.67 -36.69 -5.41
N PHE A 621 4.08 -35.62 -5.92
CA PHE A 621 2.66 -35.33 -5.76
C PHE A 621 2.01 -34.98 -7.09
N GLY A 622 0.76 -35.37 -7.27
CA GLY A 622 0.00 -35.06 -8.48
C GLY A 622 -1.51 -35.18 -8.27
N SER A 623 -2.26 -34.91 -9.33
CA SER A 623 -3.72 -35.05 -9.37
C SER A 623 -4.43 -34.38 -8.16
N PRO A 624 -4.20 -33.09 -7.86
CA PRO A 624 -4.85 -32.45 -6.73
C PRO A 624 -6.35 -32.28 -7.00
N GLU A 625 -7.17 -32.81 -6.09
CA GLU A 625 -8.63 -32.69 -6.11
C GLU A 625 -9.06 -31.83 -4.91
N VAL A 626 -9.82 -30.77 -5.18
CA VAL A 626 -10.28 -29.85 -4.13
C VAL A 626 -11.81 -29.87 -4.06
N THR A 627 -12.33 -30.19 -2.88
CA THR A 627 -13.76 -30.11 -2.59
C THR A 627 -14.08 -28.79 -1.89
N LEU A 628 -14.95 -28.01 -2.51
CA LEU A 628 -15.47 -26.73 -2.01
C LEU A 628 -16.76 -26.94 -1.21
N PRO A 629 -17.10 -26.02 -0.28
CA PRO A 629 -18.39 -26.04 0.39
C PRO A 629 -19.53 -25.65 -0.57
N ALA A 630 -20.73 -26.15 -0.28
CA ALA A 630 -21.94 -25.79 -1.01
C ALA A 630 -22.20 -24.27 -0.94
N GLY A 631 -22.79 -23.68 -1.99
CA GLY A 631 -23.18 -22.27 -2.04
C GLY A 631 -22.07 -21.27 -2.38
N MET A 632 -20.78 -21.65 -2.33
CA MET A 632 -19.68 -20.72 -2.68
C MET A 632 -19.79 -20.17 -4.11
N ARG A 633 -20.19 -21.01 -5.08
CA ARG A 633 -20.40 -20.60 -6.47
C ARG A 633 -21.52 -19.58 -6.60
N ASP A 634 -22.64 -19.84 -5.94
CA ASP A 634 -23.83 -19.01 -6.01
C ASP A 634 -23.60 -17.65 -5.36
N ALA A 635 -22.85 -17.61 -4.25
CA ALA A 635 -22.44 -16.36 -3.60
C ALA A 635 -21.57 -15.49 -4.51
N LEU A 636 -20.55 -16.08 -5.17
CA LEU A 636 -19.70 -15.35 -6.11
C LEU A 636 -20.47 -14.87 -7.34
N TRP A 637 -21.33 -15.73 -7.90
CA TRP A 637 -22.19 -15.37 -9.02
C TRP A 637 -23.09 -14.18 -8.68
N THR A 638 -23.72 -14.21 -7.49
CA THR A 638 -24.58 -13.12 -7.02
C THR A 638 -23.80 -11.80 -6.93
N ARG A 639 -22.58 -11.82 -6.38
CA ARG A 639 -21.72 -10.63 -6.30
C ARG A 639 -21.36 -10.08 -7.69
N ILE A 640 -21.05 -10.95 -8.66
CA ILE A 640 -20.74 -10.54 -10.04
C ILE A 640 -21.98 -9.93 -10.71
N HIS A 641 -23.15 -10.55 -10.54
CA HIS A 641 -24.40 -10.06 -11.08
C HIS A 641 -24.77 -8.69 -10.51
N ASP A 642 -24.65 -8.51 -9.18
CA ASP A 642 -24.89 -7.22 -8.51
C ASP A 642 -23.97 -6.11 -9.05
N LEU A 643 -22.70 -6.42 -9.35
CA LEU A 643 -21.79 -5.46 -9.98
C LEU A 643 -22.23 -5.10 -11.41
N GLY A 644 -22.75 -6.07 -12.17
CA GLY A 644 -23.35 -5.84 -13.49
C GLY A 644 -24.50 -4.85 -13.43
N GLU A 645 -25.44 -5.04 -12.50
CA GLU A 645 -26.58 -4.12 -12.33
C GLU A 645 -26.14 -2.73 -11.86
N ARG A 646 -25.18 -2.64 -10.94
CA ARG A 646 -24.63 -1.34 -10.50
C ARG A 646 -23.93 -0.60 -11.64
N ARG A 647 -23.18 -1.30 -12.50
CA ARG A 647 -22.62 -0.70 -13.71
C ARG A 647 -23.72 -0.16 -14.63
N ARG A 648 -24.86 -0.85 -14.76
CA ARG A 648 -25.99 -0.38 -15.58
C ARG A 648 -26.56 0.95 -15.05
N VAL A 649 -26.60 1.15 -13.74
CA VAL A 649 -26.99 2.44 -13.13
C VAL A 649 -26.04 3.56 -13.55
N LEU A 650 -24.75 3.29 -13.71
CA LEU A 650 -23.77 4.29 -14.14
C LEU A 650 -23.91 4.74 -15.61
N LEU A 651 -24.74 4.09 -16.43
CA LEU A 651 -25.06 4.58 -17.78
C LEU A 651 -25.96 5.83 -17.73
N SER A 652 -26.64 6.04 -16.60
CA SER A 652 -27.47 7.22 -16.35
C SER A 652 -27.38 7.54 -14.86
N PRO A 653 -26.24 8.09 -14.41
CA PRO A 653 -25.97 8.29 -13.00
C PRO A 653 -26.95 9.31 -12.39
N PRO A 654 -27.34 9.15 -11.13
CA PRO A 654 -28.23 10.10 -10.47
C PRO A 654 -27.55 11.47 -10.32
N ALA A 655 -28.35 12.53 -10.48
CA ALA A 655 -27.90 13.90 -10.25
C ALA A 655 -27.54 14.14 -8.76
N PHE A 656 -26.52 14.95 -8.51
CA PHE A 656 -26.12 15.38 -7.17
C PHE A 656 -26.70 16.76 -6.86
N SER A 657 -27.97 16.79 -6.48
CA SER A 657 -28.75 18.03 -6.29
C SER A 657 -28.44 18.76 -4.97
N VAL A 658 -27.20 19.24 -4.82
CA VAL A 658 -26.75 20.03 -3.64
C VAL A 658 -26.69 21.54 -3.88
N LEU A 659 -26.73 21.98 -5.14
CA LEU A 659 -26.72 23.39 -5.50
C LEU A 659 -28.14 23.97 -5.45
N ALA A 660 -28.27 25.18 -4.92
CA ALA A 660 -29.50 25.97 -5.02
C ALA A 660 -29.43 26.89 -6.24
N ASN A 661 -30.56 27.06 -6.94
CA ASN A 661 -30.69 27.97 -8.10
C ASN A 661 -29.59 27.75 -9.16
N SER A 662 -29.33 26.51 -9.52
CA SER A 662 -28.27 26.13 -10.47
C SER A 662 -28.65 26.33 -11.94
N ASP A 663 -29.94 26.55 -12.19
CA ASP A 663 -30.58 26.94 -13.45
C ASP A 663 -30.84 28.45 -13.54
N PHE A 664 -30.50 29.22 -12.49
CA PHE A 664 -30.68 30.67 -12.40
C PHE A 664 -32.12 31.19 -12.65
N GLU A 665 -33.14 30.35 -12.50
CA GLU A 665 -34.54 30.75 -12.69
C GLU A 665 -35.10 31.57 -11.52
N GLN A 666 -34.47 31.51 -10.33
CA GLN A 666 -34.87 32.33 -9.20
C GLN A 666 -34.36 33.77 -9.38
N PRO A 667 -35.22 34.78 -9.26
CA PRO A 667 -34.83 36.17 -9.44
C PRO A 667 -33.83 36.62 -8.36
N ALA A 668 -33.00 37.60 -8.69
CA ALA A 668 -32.10 38.24 -7.73
C ALA A 668 -32.91 38.86 -6.57
N ALA A 669 -32.35 38.79 -5.36
CA ALA A 669 -32.93 39.47 -4.20
C ALA A 669 -32.83 40.99 -4.37
N GLY A 670 -33.59 41.74 -3.56
CA GLY A 670 -33.67 43.21 -3.66
C GLY A 670 -32.34 43.97 -3.49
N ASP A 671 -31.29 43.33 -2.99
CA ASP A 671 -29.92 43.84 -2.85
C ASP A 671 -28.98 43.43 -4.01
N GLY A 672 -29.52 42.78 -5.04
CA GLY A 672 -28.79 42.25 -6.19
C GLY A 672 -28.06 40.94 -5.93
N SER A 673 -28.28 40.27 -4.79
CA SER A 673 -27.72 38.93 -4.53
C SER A 673 -28.44 37.85 -5.34
N ILE A 674 -27.68 36.85 -5.80
CA ILE A 674 -28.21 35.71 -6.55
C ILE A 674 -28.45 34.58 -5.53
N PRO A 675 -29.69 34.06 -5.37
CA PRO A 675 -29.96 32.99 -4.42
C PRO A 675 -29.00 31.81 -4.59
N GLY A 676 -28.32 31.39 -3.53
CA GLY A 676 -27.38 30.26 -3.58
C GLY A 676 -26.00 30.57 -4.16
N TRP A 677 -25.73 31.80 -4.61
CA TRP A 677 -24.48 32.19 -5.27
C TRP A 677 -23.88 33.49 -4.72
N ILE A 678 -22.56 33.53 -4.66
CA ILE A 678 -21.74 34.63 -4.15
C ILE A 678 -20.97 35.21 -5.34
N GLY A 679 -21.45 36.35 -5.85
CA GLY A 679 -20.83 37.08 -6.97
C GLY A 679 -19.86 38.17 -6.50
N SER A 680 -18.75 38.35 -7.21
CA SER A 680 -17.82 39.46 -7.00
C SER A 680 -18.43 40.79 -7.45
N LYS A 681 -18.29 41.84 -6.63
CA LYS A 681 -18.62 43.23 -7.01
C LYS A 681 -17.30 44.00 -7.22
N THR A 682 -16.80 44.08 -8.46
CA THR A 682 -15.53 44.77 -8.77
C THR A 682 -15.71 45.71 -9.95
N ASP A 683 -16.00 46.99 -9.76
CA ASP A 683 -16.14 47.95 -10.87
C ASP A 683 -14.84 48.03 -11.72
N PRO A 684 -14.84 47.80 -13.05
CA PRO A 684 -15.97 47.68 -14.01
C PRO A 684 -16.58 46.28 -14.25
N GLY A 685 -16.07 45.24 -13.62
CA GLY A 685 -16.57 43.87 -13.67
C GLY A 685 -17.81 43.56 -12.80
N ARG A 686 -18.75 42.78 -13.35
CA ARG A 686 -20.01 42.46 -12.66
C ARG A 686 -20.59 41.10 -13.05
N VAL A 687 -21.40 40.58 -12.13
CA VAL A 687 -22.21 39.36 -12.28
C VAL A 687 -23.67 39.79 -12.26
N GLU A 688 -24.42 39.47 -13.32
CA GLU A 688 -25.84 39.85 -13.46
C GLU A 688 -26.67 38.63 -13.86
N LEU A 689 -27.92 38.56 -13.39
CA LEU A 689 -28.91 37.64 -13.95
C LEU A 689 -29.56 38.29 -15.16
N TYR A 690 -29.64 37.56 -16.27
CA TYR A 690 -30.24 38.00 -17.51
C TYR A 690 -31.33 37.01 -17.95
N ARG A 691 -32.23 37.47 -18.83
CA ARG A 691 -33.21 36.60 -19.51
C ARG A 691 -32.82 36.38 -20.96
N ASP A 692 -32.28 35.20 -21.27
CA ASP A 692 -31.87 34.82 -22.62
C ASP A 692 -33.01 34.10 -23.36
N PRO A 693 -33.61 34.69 -24.40
CA PRO A 693 -34.68 34.05 -25.16
C PRO A 693 -34.20 32.88 -26.05
N SER A 694 -32.88 32.68 -26.20
CA SER A 694 -32.31 31.58 -26.99
C SER A 694 -32.20 30.26 -26.24
N ARG A 695 -32.56 30.23 -24.94
CA ARG A 695 -32.53 29.04 -24.10
C ARG A 695 -33.85 28.27 -24.19
N ALA A 696 -33.76 26.95 -24.36
CA ALA A 696 -34.93 26.10 -24.60
C ALA A 696 -35.69 25.70 -23.33
N ASN A 697 -35.01 25.67 -22.17
CA ASN A 697 -35.54 25.25 -20.87
C ASN A 697 -35.25 26.33 -19.82
N GLY A 698 -36.19 27.23 -19.57
CA GLY A 698 -35.92 28.41 -18.74
C GLY A 698 -35.32 29.57 -19.55
N SER A 699 -35.31 30.77 -18.96
CA SER A 699 -34.71 31.96 -19.58
C SER A 699 -33.65 32.61 -18.70
N GLY A 700 -33.58 32.27 -17.41
CA GLY A 700 -32.62 32.83 -16.46
C GLY A 700 -31.20 32.34 -16.75
N VAL A 701 -30.25 33.26 -16.83
CA VAL A 701 -28.83 32.94 -17.05
C VAL A 701 -27.95 33.89 -16.26
N ALA A 702 -26.77 33.43 -15.83
CA ALA A 702 -25.77 34.30 -15.21
C ALA A 702 -24.81 34.85 -16.27
N ARG A 703 -24.64 36.17 -16.30
CA ARG A 703 -23.72 36.88 -17.21
C ARG A 703 -22.57 37.47 -16.42
N LEU A 704 -21.35 37.07 -16.75
CA LEU A 704 -20.11 37.62 -16.19
C LEU A 704 -19.49 38.54 -17.23
N VAL A 705 -19.24 39.79 -16.86
CA VAL A 705 -18.54 40.78 -17.69
C VAL A 705 -17.31 41.25 -16.96
N GLY A 706 -16.13 41.06 -17.55
CA GLY A 706 -14.83 41.46 -17.01
C GLY A 706 -14.29 42.67 -17.76
N GLY A 707 -13.79 43.66 -17.01
CA GLY A 707 -13.20 44.88 -17.58
C GLY A 707 -11.73 45.09 -17.18
N GLY A 708 -10.99 44.00 -16.94
CA GLY A 708 -9.55 44.01 -16.65
C GLY A 708 -9.16 43.34 -15.33
N SER A 709 -10.07 43.27 -14.36
CA SER A 709 -9.95 42.51 -13.11
C SER A 709 -10.62 41.13 -13.21
N THR A 710 -10.34 40.25 -12.24
CA THR A 710 -11.01 38.94 -12.14
C THR A 710 -12.42 39.10 -11.58
N VAL A 711 -13.42 38.59 -12.31
CA VAL A 711 -14.82 38.55 -11.88
C VAL A 711 -15.20 37.10 -11.61
N ALA A 712 -15.81 36.82 -10.46
CA ALA A 712 -16.14 35.47 -10.02
C ALA A 712 -17.58 35.32 -9.57
N ILE A 713 -18.16 34.15 -9.80
CA ILE A 713 -19.39 33.70 -9.15
C ILE A 713 -19.13 32.32 -8.53
N MET A 714 -19.38 32.16 -7.22
CA MET A 714 -19.15 30.93 -6.47
C MET A 714 -20.45 30.45 -5.82
N SER A 715 -20.69 29.15 -5.73
CA SER A 715 -21.84 28.59 -5.03
C SER A 715 -21.76 28.85 -3.52
N ALA A 716 -22.89 28.74 -2.82
CA ALA A 716 -22.86 28.53 -1.39
C ALA A 716 -22.06 27.24 -1.05
N PRO A 717 -21.37 27.18 0.11
CA PRO A 717 -20.68 25.97 0.54
C PRO A 717 -21.63 24.79 0.72
N PHE A 718 -21.21 23.61 0.31
CA PHE A 718 -21.94 22.36 0.46
C PHE A 718 -21.03 21.22 0.96
N ALA A 719 -21.65 20.15 1.43
CA ALA A 719 -20.93 18.97 1.92
C ALA A 719 -20.30 18.19 0.74
N PRO A 720 -19.02 17.79 0.84
CA PRO A 720 -18.36 17.04 -0.23
C PRO A 720 -19.01 15.67 -0.45
N PRO A 721 -18.96 15.12 -1.68
CA PRO A 721 -19.50 13.79 -1.95
C PRO A 721 -18.67 12.70 -1.28
N THR A 722 -19.32 11.63 -0.82
CA THR A 722 -18.67 10.48 -0.16
C THR A 722 -17.88 9.59 -1.12
N THR A 723 -17.90 9.89 -2.42
CA THR A 723 -17.23 9.12 -3.48
C THR A 723 -15.86 9.68 -3.84
N GLY A 724 -15.51 10.89 -3.39
CA GLY A 724 -14.23 11.53 -3.71
C GLY A 724 -14.15 12.01 -5.16
N ARG A 725 -15.27 11.88 -5.90
CA ARG A 725 -15.42 12.27 -7.29
C ARG A 725 -16.50 13.33 -7.37
N LEU A 726 -16.25 14.36 -8.17
CA LEU A 726 -17.21 15.39 -8.49
C LEU A 726 -17.02 15.77 -9.95
N SER A 727 -18.11 15.72 -10.72
CA SER A 727 -18.16 16.15 -12.10
C SER A 727 -19.08 17.35 -12.19
N LEU A 728 -18.54 18.44 -12.74
CA LEU A 728 -19.26 19.68 -13.01
C LEU A 728 -19.64 19.70 -14.49
N PHE A 729 -20.93 19.80 -14.76
CA PHE A 729 -21.49 20.09 -16.07
C PHE A 729 -22.04 21.50 -16.07
N VAL A 730 -21.74 22.26 -17.11
CA VAL A 730 -22.19 23.64 -17.23
C VAL A 730 -22.43 23.99 -18.69
N HIS A 731 -23.47 24.75 -18.98
CA HIS A 731 -23.64 25.34 -20.31
C HIS A 731 -23.00 26.72 -20.35
N LEU A 732 -22.13 26.93 -21.34
CA LEU A 732 -21.46 28.22 -21.55
C LEU A 732 -21.68 28.69 -22.99
N ARG A 733 -21.75 30.02 -23.16
CA ARG A 733 -21.60 30.68 -24.45
C ARG A 733 -20.88 32.02 -24.31
N VAL A 734 -20.34 32.50 -25.41
CA VAL A 734 -19.73 33.84 -25.53
C VAL A 734 -20.43 34.66 -26.62
N PRO A 735 -20.36 36.00 -26.58
CA PRO A 735 -20.94 36.82 -27.64
C PRO A 735 -20.15 36.77 -28.97
N ASP A 736 -18.83 36.57 -28.94
CA ASP A 736 -17.97 36.50 -30.14
C ASP A 736 -16.93 35.38 -30.03
N GLU A 737 -17.03 34.37 -30.89
CA GLU A 737 -16.08 33.24 -30.92
C GLU A 737 -14.65 33.67 -31.26
N LYS A 738 -14.48 34.79 -31.97
CA LYS A 738 -13.17 35.34 -32.32
C LYS A 738 -12.48 36.00 -31.12
N GLN A 739 -13.23 36.29 -30.05
CA GLN A 739 -12.73 36.91 -28.83
C GLN A 739 -12.93 35.97 -27.65
N GLN A 740 -12.03 34.99 -27.52
CA GLN A 740 -12.10 34.01 -26.44
C GLN A 740 -11.71 34.62 -25.07
N PRO A 741 -12.61 34.61 -24.06
CA PRO A 741 -12.25 34.96 -22.70
C PRO A 741 -11.41 33.87 -22.02
N SER A 742 -10.75 34.20 -20.91
CA SER A 742 -10.13 33.20 -20.03
C SER A 742 -11.11 32.86 -18.91
N VAL A 743 -11.74 31.69 -18.97
CA VAL A 743 -12.74 31.26 -17.97
C VAL A 743 -12.18 30.09 -17.18
N GLU A 744 -12.05 30.27 -15.87
CA GLU A 744 -11.68 29.22 -14.93
C GLU A 744 -12.94 28.59 -14.33
N LEU A 745 -13.04 27.27 -14.38
CA LEU A 745 -13.99 26.46 -13.62
C LEU A 745 -13.28 26.02 -12.35
N VAL A 746 -13.84 26.34 -11.20
CA VAL A 746 -13.15 26.22 -9.92
C VAL A 746 -13.96 25.35 -8.97
N VAL A 747 -13.29 24.41 -8.31
CA VAL A 747 -13.81 23.65 -7.18
C VAL A 747 -12.89 23.93 -5.99
N GLU A 748 -13.41 24.54 -4.93
CA GLU A 748 -12.64 24.94 -3.75
C GLU A 748 -13.19 24.34 -2.47
N GLY A 749 -12.35 24.17 -1.45
CA GLY A 749 -12.77 23.76 -0.13
C GLY A 749 -11.65 23.91 0.89
N GLN A 750 -11.89 23.43 2.11
CA GLN A 750 -10.90 23.39 3.18
C GLN A 750 -10.58 21.95 3.51
N TRP A 751 -9.32 21.55 3.35
CA TRP A 751 -8.83 20.22 3.69
C TRP A 751 -7.87 20.31 4.88
N ASN A 752 -8.27 19.74 6.02
CA ASN A 752 -7.49 19.81 7.28
C ASN A 752 -7.11 21.25 7.69
N GLY A 753 -7.96 22.23 7.35
CA GLY A 753 -7.74 23.66 7.62
C GLY A 753 -6.98 24.41 6.54
N GLU A 754 -6.38 23.72 5.56
CA GLU A 754 -5.68 24.32 4.43
C GLU A 754 -6.60 24.48 3.21
N PRO A 755 -6.42 25.52 2.38
CA PRO A 755 -7.23 25.71 1.18
C PRO A 755 -6.91 24.64 0.11
N LEU A 756 -7.95 23.97 -0.37
CA LEU A 756 -7.90 23.05 -1.51
C LEU A 756 -8.56 23.74 -2.71
N SER A 757 -7.88 23.78 -3.86
CA SER A 757 -8.45 24.31 -5.10
C SER A 757 -8.16 23.38 -6.29
N ARG A 758 -9.13 23.24 -7.18
CA ARG A 758 -9.03 22.53 -8.47
C ARG A 758 -9.57 23.44 -9.56
N VAL A 759 -8.77 23.68 -10.59
CA VAL A 759 -9.06 24.67 -11.63
C VAL A 759 -8.95 24.03 -13.02
N GLY A 760 -10.02 24.15 -13.80
CA GLY A 760 -10.03 23.91 -15.24
C GLY A 760 -10.10 25.23 -15.99
N VAL A 761 -9.48 25.35 -17.17
CA VAL A 761 -9.49 26.61 -17.95
C VAL A 761 -10.09 26.36 -19.33
N LEU A 762 -11.02 27.22 -19.74
CA LEU A 762 -11.65 27.25 -21.07
C LEU A 762 -11.38 28.59 -21.77
N GLY A 763 -11.52 28.58 -23.10
CA GLY A 763 -11.32 29.75 -23.95
C GLY A 763 -9.83 30.04 -24.19
N ARG A 764 -9.32 31.18 -23.72
CA ARG A 764 -7.92 31.61 -23.89
C ARG A 764 -7.12 31.40 -22.61
N ARG A 765 -6.10 30.55 -22.61
CA ARG A 765 -5.09 30.47 -21.52
C ARG A 765 -4.03 31.56 -21.63
N LEU A 766 -3.64 32.13 -20.48
CA LEU A 766 -2.63 33.19 -20.38
C LEU A 766 -1.18 32.70 -20.53
N ASP A 767 -0.95 31.40 -20.32
CA ASP A 767 0.37 30.75 -20.43
C ASP A 767 0.63 30.11 -21.80
N GLY A 768 -0.28 30.30 -22.76
CA GLY A 768 -0.09 29.90 -24.17
C GLY A 768 -0.45 28.44 -24.51
N TYR A 769 -0.90 27.63 -23.56
CA TYR A 769 -1.36 26.27 -23.86
C TYR A 769 -2.75 26.25 -24.50
N PRO A 770 -3.02 25.33 -25.44
CA PRO A 770 -4.32 25.23 -26.10
C PRO A 770 -5.40 24.77 -25.12
N THR A 771 -6.57 25.41 -25.19
CA THR A 771 -7.79 25.07 -24.44
C THR A 771 -8.99 25.00 -25.37
N GLU A 772 -10.05 24.33 -24.91
CA GLU A 772 -11.29 24.24 -25.68
C GLU A 772 -11.97 25.61 -25.74
N ALA A 773 -12.32 26.05 -26.95
CA ALA A 773 -12.97 27.33 -27.19
C ALA A 773 -14.46 27.29 -26.80
N ILE A 774 -14.95 28.40 -26.26
CA ILE A 774 -16.36 28.58 -25.94
C ILE A 774 -17.07 29.13 -27.18
N PRO A 775 -18.13 28.47 -27.70
CA PRO A 775 -18.83 28.91 -28.89
C PRO A 775 -19.88 30.00 -28.61
N GLN A 776 -20.41 30.59 -29.69
CA GLN A 776 -21.51 31.56 -29.64
C GLN A 776 -22.85 30.91 -29.29
N GLN A 777 -23.06 29.68 -29.74
CA GLN A 777 -24.20 28.85 -29.36
C GLN A 777 -23.97 28.20 -28.00
N TRP A 778 -25.04 27.93 -27.25
CA TRP A 778 -24.93 27.21 -26.00
C TRP A 778 -24.32 25.83 -26.19
N LYS A 779 -23.25 25.55 -25.45
CA LYS A 779 -22.59 24.24 -25.42
C LYS A 779 -22.37 23.81 -23.98
N GLN A 780 -22.61 22.53 -23.72
CA GLN A 780 -22.29 21.92 -22.43
C GLN A 780 -20.80 21.61 -22.36
N PHE A 781 -20.17 21.98 -21.25
CA PHE A 781 -18.80 21.67 -20.88
C PHE A 781 -18.79 20.73 -19.68
N TYR A 782 -17.74 19.90 -19.61
CA TYR A 782 -17.55 18.88 -18.60
C TYR A 782 -16.21 19.12 -17.89
N PHE A 783 -16.23 19.19 -16.57
CA PHE A 783 -15.05 19.34 -15.74
C PHE A 783 -15.01 18.26 -14.66
N PRO A 784 -14.21 17.19 -14.86
CA PRO A 784 -14.04 16.12 -13.88
C PRO A 784 -13.05 16.49 -12.77
N VAL A 785 -13.44 16.22 -11.53
CA VAL A 785 -12.57 16.20 -10.36
C VAL A 785 -12.61 14.81 -9.75
N GLU A 786 -11.58 14.01 -10.03
CA GLU A 786 -11.56 12.58 -9.68
C GLU A 786 -10.93 12.27 -8.31
N ASN A 787 -10.28 13.25 -7.68
CA ASN A 787 -9.42 13.06 -6.51
C ASN A 787 -9.69 14.12 -5.42
N LEU A 788 -10.92 14.19 -4.92
CA LEU A 788 -11.24 14.94 -3.71
C LEU A 788 -10.91 14.10 -2.47
N PRO A 789 -10.23 14.65 -1.46
CA PRO A 789 -10.04 13.97 -0.18
C PRO A 789 -11.39 13.61 0.46
N LEU A 790 -11.55 12.37 0.92
CA LEU A 790 -12.78 11.95 1.61
C LEU A 790 -12.83 12.38 3.08
N ASP A 791 -11.67 12.49 3.72
CA ASP A 791 -11.54 12.83 5.14
C ASP A 791 -10.93 14.23 5.31
N GLY A 792 -11.50 15.00 6.25
CA GLY A 792 -11.04 16.35 6.58
C GLY A 792 -11.40 17.44 5.56
N LEU A 793 -12.07 17.09 4.46
CA LEU A 793 -12.57 18.05 3.47
C LEU A 793 -13.91 18.63 3.91
N THR A 794 -14.02 19.96 3.90
CA THR A 794 -15.22 20.70 4.31
C THR A 794 -15.41 21.93 3.44
N ASN A 795 -16.63 22.49 3.48
CA ASN A 795 -16.98 23.75 2.82
C ASN A 795 -16.69 23.76 1.31
N LEU A 796 -17.10 22.70 0.59
CA LEU A 796 -16.85 22.62 -0.84
C LEU A 796 -17.71 23.65 -1.58
N GLN A 797 -17.12 24.33 -2.55
CA GLN A 797 -17.78 25.32 -3.42
C GLN A 797 -17.40 25.04 -4.87
N VAL A 798 -18.32 25.33 -5.78
CA VAL A 798 -18.04 25.36 -7.22
C VAL A 798 -18.29 26.74 -7.77
N GLY A 799 -17.54 27.16 -8.78
CA GLY A 799 -17.76 28.46 -9.37
C GLY A 799 -16.95 28.71 -10.62
N PHE A 800 -17.07 29.96 -11.09
CA PHE A 800 -16.52 30.39 -12.36
C PHE A 800 -15.79 31.71 -12.17
N ARG A 801 -14.57 31.82 -12.69
CA ARG A 801 -13.80 33.07 -12.70
C ARG A 801 -13.49 33.47 -14.13
N LEU A 802 -13.84 34.70 -14.47
CA LEU A 802 -13.46 35.35 -15.71
C LEU A 802 -12.22 36.20 -15.45
N ILE A 803 -11.09 35.82 -16.06
CA ILE A 803 -9.80 36.49 -15.88
C ILE A 803 -9.59 37.55 -16.97
N GLY A 804 -9.51 38.82 -16.55
CA GLY A 804 -9.24 39.95 -17.45
C GLY A 804 -10.48 40.49 -18.14
N SER A 805 -10.32 40.99 -19.37
CA SER A 805 -11.43 41.53 -20.15
C SER A 805 -12.17 40.43 -20.92
N GLY A 806 -13.50 40.45 -20.90
CA GLY A 806 -14.31 39.51 -21.69
C GLY A 806 -15.74 39.40 -21.18
N GLU A 807 -16.48 38.49 -21.79
CA GLU A 807 -17.87 38.21 -21.42
C GLU A 807 -18.16 36.72 -21.58
N VAL A 808 -18.84 36.12 -20.60
CA VAL A 808 -19.31 34.73 -20.64
C VAL A 808 -20.69 34.61 -20.00
N TRP A 809 -21.52 33.75 -20.59
CA TRP A 809 -22.88 33.46 -20.13
C TRP A 809 -22.90 32.02 -19.62
N ILE A 810 -23.56 31.79 -18.48
CA ILE A 810 -23.51 30.55 -17.71
C ILE A 810 -24.93 30.12 -17.39
N ASP A 811 -25.23 28.85 -17.61
CA ASP A 811 -26.53 28.26 -17.30
C ASP A 811 -26.45 26.75 -17.04
N ASP A 812 -27.52 26.18 -16.47
CA ASP A 812 -27.75 24.75 -16.23
C ASP A 812 -26.54 24.04 -15.63
N ILE A 813 -26.21 24.43 -14.41
CA ILE A 813 -25.10 23.85 -13.66
C ILE A 813 -25.57 22.56 -13.00
N GLU A 814 -24.99 21.44 -13.40
CA GLU A 814 -25.31 20.12 -12.85
C GLU A 814 -24.06 19.51 -12.21
N LEU A 815 -24.21 18.99 -10.99
CA LEU A 815 -23.18 18.22 -10.33
C LEU A 815 -23.54 16.74 -10.35
N ARG A 816 -22.54 15.89 -10.59
CA ARG A 816 -22.65 14.44 -10.46
C ARG A 816 -21.43 13.87 -9.75
N HIS A 817 -21.62 12.86 -8.91
CA HIS A 817 -20.53 12.26 -8.13
C HIS A 817 -20.28 10.77 -8.46
N LEU A 818 -21.02 10.25 -9.44
CA LEU A 818 -20.93 8.90 -10.01
C LEU A 818 -20.83 8.94 -11.54
N GLU A 819 -20.31 10.03 -12.09
CA GLU A 819 -20.02 10.12 -13.52
C GLU A 819 -18.73 9.35 -13.84
N PHE A 820 -18.81 8.51 -14.86
CA PHE A 820 -17.69 7.72 -15.36
C PHE A 820 -17.57 7.91 -16.87
N GLU A 821 -16.35 8.13 -17.34
CA GLU A 821 -16.09 8.25 -18.77
C GLU A 821 -16.30 6.92 -19.50
N SER A 822 -16.50 6.98 -20.82
CA SER A 822 -16.69 5.78 -21.65
C SER A 822 -15.54 4.77 -21.51
N GLU A 823 -14.29 5.24 -21.38
CA GLU A 823 -13.14 4.37 -21.15
C GLU A 823 -13.23 3.67 -19.78
N GLU A 824 -13.64 4.39 -18.74
CA GLU A 824 -13.81 3.83 -17.40
C GLU A 824 -14.90 2.76 -17.36
N LEU A 825 -16.05 3.00 -18.00
CA LEU A 825 -17.15 2.04 -18.11
C LEU A 825 -16.74 0.76 -18.87
N LEU A 826 -15.88 0.88 -19.88
CA LEU A 826 -15.29 -0.26 -20.59
C LEU A 826 -14.32 -1.05 -19.69
N ARG A 827 -13.52 -0.37 -18.87
CA ARG A 827 -12.62 -1.03 -17.91
C ARG A 827 -13.41 -1.75 -16.81
N LEU A 828 -14.49 -1.16 -16.30
CA LEU A 828 -15.41 -1.83 -15.38
C LEU A 828 -16.03 -3.09 -16.01
N SER A 829 -16.47 -3.01 -17.28
CA SER A 829 -16.92 -4.19 -18.03
C SER A 829 -15.86 -5.29 -18.07
N ARG A 830 -14.60 -4.95 -18.35
CA ARG A 830 -13.51 -5.94 -18.39
C ARG A 830 -13.30 -6.61 -17.04
N ILE A 831 -13.40 -5.88 -15.93
CA ILE A 831 -13.29 -6.46 -14.57
C ILE A 831 -14.44 -7.45 -14.34
N ILE A 832 -15.68 -7.07 -14.63
CA ILE A 832 -16.87 -7.91 -14.41
C ILE A 832 -16.81 -9.16 -15.30
N SER A 833 -16.53 -9.01 -16.59
CA SER A 833 -16.41 -10.14 -17.52
C SER A 833 -15.23 -11.05 -17.18
N SER A 834 -14.12 -10.49 -16.67
CA SER A 834 -13.00 -11.30 -16.18
C SER A 834 -13.40 -12.12 -14.96
N ALA A 835 -14.11 -11.52 -14.00
CA ALA A 835 -14.59 -12.23 -12.81
C ALA A 835 -15.55 -13.38 -13.19
N ASP A 836 -16.50 -13.14 -14.11
CA ASP A 836 -17.38 -14.18 -14.63
C ASP A 836 -16.60 -15.31 -15.32
N MET A 837 -15.68 -14.97 -16.23
CA MET A 837 -14.83 -15.97 -16.90
C MET A 837 -14.01 -16.81 -15.90
N LYS A 838 -13.45 -16.19 -14.85
CA LYS A 838 -12.72 -16.88 -13.78
C LYS A 838 -13.63 -17.82 -12.99
N LEU A 839 -14.88 -17.42 -12.72
CA LEU A 839 -15.87 -18.28 -12.10
C LEU A 839 -16.28 -19.47 -12.98
N GLN A 840 -16.47 -19.26 -14.29
CA GLN A 840 -16.80 -20.33 -15.24
C GLN A 840 -15.66 -21.34 -15.41
N THR A 841 -14.41 -20.90 -15.26
CA THR A 841 -13.21 -21.74 -15.38
C THR A 841 -12.69 -22.28 -14.04
N ASN A 842 -13.49 -22.20 -12.96
CA ASN A 842 -13.13 -22.70 -11.62
C ASN A 842 -11.85 -22.05 -11.04
N GLN A 843 -11.54 -20.82 -11.43
CA GLN A 843 -10.42 -20.02 -10.90
C GLN A 843 -10.93 -19.14 -9.74
N TRP A 844 -11.26 -19.82 -8.63
CA TRP A 844 -11.93 -19.27 -7.45
C TRP A 844 -11.17 -18.13 -6.76
N SER A 845 -9.89 -18.32 -6.46
CA SER A 845 -9.07 -17.31 -5.79
C SER A 845 -8.88 -16.08 -6.67
N ASP A 846 -8.69 -16.27 -7.98
CA ASP A 846 -8.58 -15.17 -8.94
C ASP A 846 -9.88 -14.37 -9.01
N CYS A 847 -11.04 -15.05 -9.03
CA CYS A 847 -12.35 -14.42 -8.99
C CYS A 847 -12.56 -13.59 -7.72
N ILE A 848 -12.24 -14.16 -6.55
CA ILE A 848 -12.29 -13.46 -5.27
C ILE A 848 -11.39 -12.23 -5.29
N GLN A 849 -10.14 -12.36 -5.74
CA GLN A 849 -9.19 -11.23 -5.79
C GLN A 849 -9.69 -10.09 -6.69
N LEU A 850 -10.31 -10.40 -7.84
CA LEU A 850 -10.92 -9.38 -8.70
C LEU A 850 -12.05 -8.64 -7.97
N LEU A 851 -12.96 -9.37 -7.31
CA LEU A 851 -14.10 -8.80 -6.57
C LEU A 851 -13.68 -8.00 -5.34
N GLU A 852 -12.49 -8.26 -4.79
CA GLU A 852 -11.90 -7.51 -3.68
C GLU A 852 -11.14 -6.25 -4.10
N GLY A 853 -11.01 -6.03 -5.41
CA GLY A 853 -10.39 -4.83 -5.96
C GLY A 853 -11.12 -3.56 -5.54
N TYR A 854 -10.41 -2.43 -5.64
CA TYR A 854 -10.92 -1.11 -5.28
C TYR A 854 -12.26 -0.78 -5.95
N TRP A 855 -12.34 -0.94 -7.28
CA TRP A 855 -13.53 -0.53 -8.04
C TRP A 855 -14.77 -1.40 -7.79
N PRO A 856 -14.70 -2.74 -7.75
CA PRO A 856 -15.82 -3.55 -7.29
C PRO A 856 -16.36 -3.16 -5.90
N ARG A 857 -15.46 -2.91 -4.94
CA ARG A 857 -15.86 -2.44 -3.60
C ARG A 857 -16.46 -1.02 -3.64
N PHE A 858 -15.89 -0.13 -4.45
CA PHE A 858 -16.41 1.21 -4.65
C PHE A 858 -17.84 1.17 -5.17
N LEU A 859 -18.13 0.36 -6.20
CA LEU A 859 -19.48 0.19 -6.73
C LEU A 859 -20.43 -0.38 -5.67
N ALA A 860 -19.99 -1.42 -4.95
CA ALA A 860 -20.79 -2.05 -3.90
C ALA A 860 -21.17 -1.09 -2.76
N GLN A 861 -20.29 -0.13 -2.43
CA GLN A 861 -20.53 0.85 -1.36
C GLN A 861 -21.32 2.07 -1.82
N ASN A 862 -21.09 2.56 -3.05
CA ASN A 862 -21.55 3.89 -3.46
C ASN A 862 -22.66 3.89 -4.53
N VAL A 863 -22.89 2.78 -5.25
CA VAL A 863 -23.88 2.74 -6.34
C VAL A 863 -25.04 1.85 -5.93
N PRO A 864 -26.25 2.37 -5.65
CA PRO A 864 -27.37 1.54 -5.18
C PRO A 864 -27.79 0.49 -6.23
N LEU A 865 -28.30 -0.65 -5.76
CA LEU A 865 -28.97 -1.60 -6.63
C LEU A 865 -30.34 -1.05 -7.06
N PRO A 866 -30.77 -1.24 -8.31
CA PRO A 866 -32.10 -0.82 -8.76
C PRO A 866 -33.20 -1.50 -7.93
N VAL A 867 -34.22 -0.75 -7.49
CA VAL A 867 -35.37 -1.30 -6.77
C VAL A 867 -36.20 -2.14 -7.74
N GLY A 868 -36.50 -3.40 -7.38
CA GLY A 868 -37.37 -4.29 -8.17
C GLY A 868 -36.67 -5.31 -9.07
N VAL A 869 -35.35 -5.45 -9.00
CA VAL A 869 -34.65 -6.57 -9.66
C VAL A 869 -35.01 -7.87 -8.93
N ALA A 870 -35.87 -8.69 -9.53
CA ALA A 870 -36.07 -10.06 -9.06
C ALA A 870 -34.72 -10.77 -9.08
N ARG A 871 -34.33 -11.43 -7.97
CA ARG A 871 -33.12 -12.25 -7.92
C ARG A 871 -33.28 -13.36 -8.97
N VAL A 872 -32.62 -13.19 -10.12
CA VAL A 872 -32.51 -14.25 -11.11
C VAL A 872 -31.74 -15.38 -10.42
N PRO A 873 -32.30 -16.59 -10.31
CA PRO A 873 -31.58 -17.69 -9.71
C PRO A 873 -30.30 -17.99 -10.53
N PRO A 874 -29.19 -18.35 -9.87
CA PRO A 874 -27.97 -18.69 -10.59
C PRO A 874 -28.26 -19.80 -11.62
N PRO A 875 -27.66 -19.73 -12.82
CA PRO A 875 -27.85 -20.77 -13.82
C PRO A 875 -27.38 -22.12 -13.24
N GLN A 876 -28.21 -23.15 -13.39
CA GLN A 876 -27.82 -24.50 -12.97
C GLN A 876 -26.55 -24.92 -13.72
N PRO A 877 -25.56 -25.52 -13.04
CA PRO A 877 -24.37 -26.02 -13.71
C PRO A 877 -24.80 -26.99 -14.81
N GLU A 878 -24.36 -26.76 -16.06
CA GLU A 878 -24.57 -27.73 -17.12
C GLU A 878 -23.97 -29.07 -16.67
N PRO A 879 -24.71 -30.18 -16.71
CA PRO A 879 -24.14 -31.48 -16.40
C PRO A 879 -22.94 -31.74 -17.32
N GLU A 880 -21.88 -32.32 -16.78
CA GLU A 880 -20.72 -32.77 -17.55
C GLU A 880 -21.23 -33.50 -18.80
N ARG A 881 -21.08 -32.87 -19.97
CA ARG A 881 -21.36 -33.55 -21.24
C ARG A 881 -20.38 -34.71 -21.32
N GLN A 882 -20.86 -35.92 -21.03
CA GLN A 882 -20.24 -37.14 -21.53
C GLN A 882 -19.99 -36.91 -23.03
N PRO A 883 -18.83 -37.31 -23.57
CA PRO A 883 -18.55 -37.13 -24.99
C PRO A 883 -19.63 -37.88 -25.76
N ALA A 884 -20.61 -37.14 -26.27
CA ALA A 884 -21.64 -37.69 -27.12
C ALA A 884 -20.94 -38.21 -28.39
N GLU A 885 -21.18 -39.47 -28.72
CA GLU A 885 -20.87 -40.00 -30.05
C GLU A 885 -21.38 -38.99 -31.09
N LYS A 886 -20.47 -38.52 -31.95
CA LYS A 886 -20.76 -37.56 -33.00
C LYS A 886 -21.98 -38.04 -33.81
N PRO A 887 -23.10 -37.31 -33.83
CA PRO A 887 -24.10 -37.49 -34.87
C PRO A 887 -23.50 -36.96 -36.18
N ALA A 888 -23.79 -37.65 -37.28
CA ALA A 888 -23.31 -37.30 -38.61
C ALA A 888 -23.62 -35.82 -38.96
N ALA A 889 -22.61 -35.14 -39.51
CA ALA A 889 -22.63 -33.71 -39.79
C ALA A 889 -23.78 -33.32 -40.72
N THR A 890 -24.66 -32.44 -40.25
CA THR A 890 -25.55 -31.65 -41.11
C THR A 890 -24.77 -30.44 -41.63
N THR A 891 -24.50 -30.46 -42.93
CA THR A 891 -23.82 -29.42 -43.71
C THR A 891 -24.52 -28.07 -43.58
N GLY A 892 -23.83 -27.09 -43.00
CA GLY A 892 -24.30 -25.71 -42.86
C GLY A 892 -24.20 -24.91 -44.16
N LEU A 893 -25.01 -23.85 -44.24
CA LEU A 893 -25.19 -22.96 -45.41
C LEU A 893 -23.88 -22.35 -45.97
N LEU A 894 -22.81 -22.30 -45.17
CA LEU A 894 -21.49 -21.77 -45.54
C LEU A 894 -20.67 -22.72 -46.42
N ASP A 895 -20.91 -24.04 -46.37
CA ASP A 895 -20.28 -24.99 -47.30
C ASP A 895 -20.89 -24.90 -48.70
N ARG A 896 -22.18 -24.51 -48.82
CA ARG A 896 -22.86 -24.32 -50.12
C ARG A 896 -22.44 -23.05 -50.86
N MET A 897 -21.81 -22.08 -50.20
CA MET A 897 -21.30 -20.87 -50.84
C MET A 897 -19.83 -20.98 -51.29
N ARG A 898 -19.14 -22.07 -50.91
CA ARG A 898 -17.74 -22.31 -51.29
C ARG A 898 -17.57 -22.87 -52.71
N ASP A 899 -18.66 -23.39 -53.30
CA ASP A 899 -18.69 -23.96 -54.67
C ASP A 899 -19.02 -22.94 -55.77
N LEU A 900 -19.16 -21.65 -55.44
CA LEU A 900 -19.53 -20.59 -56.40
C LEU A 900 -18.39 -19.62 -56.77
N VAL A 901 -17.14 -19.91 -56.41
CA VAL A 901 -15.97 -19.11 -56.84
C VAL A 901 -14.97 -19.99 -57.61
N PRO A 902 -14.68 -19.70 -58.90
CA PRO A 902 -13.74 -20.50 -59.68
C PRO A 902 -12.29 -20.35 -59.18
N ARG A 903 -11.66 -21.48 -58.87
CA ARG A 903 -10.24 -21.59 -58.52
C ARG A 903 -9.33 -21.28 -59.71
N LYS A 904 -8.96 -20.01 -59.88
CA LYS A 904 -7.62 -19.64 -60.34
C LYS A 904 -7.16 -18.39 -59.59
N LEU A 905 -6.01 -18.54 -58.93
CA LEU A 905 -5.19 -17.58 -58.19
C LEU A 905 -5.48 -17.49 -56.68
N TRP A 906 -4.44 -17.90 -55.94
CA TRP A 906 -4.19 -17.95 -54.49
C TRP A 906 -4.70 -19.19 -53.76
#